data_AF-A0A2N2C369-F1
#
_entry.id   AF-A0A2N2C369-F1
#
_cell.length_a   1.000
_cell.length_b   1.000
_cell.length_c   1.000
_cell.angle_alpha   90.00
_cell.angle_beta   90.00
_cell.angle_gamma   90.00
#
_symmetry.space_group_name_H-M   'P 1'
#
loop_
_entity.id
_entity.type
_entity.pdbx_description
1 polymer ?
#
loop_
_entity_poly.entity_id
_entity_poly.type
_entity_poly.pdbx_seq_one_letter_code
_entity_poly.pdbx_strand_id
1 'polypeptide(L)'
;MFNPNVKAIMKNSGALIMISVLVISSLFLSLLINSIYLPTMNDKPLDENGSINIGHLIISEVMTANDGAYADENGDLFDWVELYNGKDSDISLLNYGLSDVEDKVKWLFPDVIIPAKSYMIVYLSGQKAEGLYANFSLKSSGGETLVLKEPSGKVIDALNVVSFDKNKTMARNNRGEWFLTDQITPGFPNTQEGHLQYMQSIRSDTAKLKITEFLPDNRGNFVDMFSELSGFIEITNISDDAMNLRNVFVSNSLATPFRYRLPDVTLNPGKSIVIYTSGKDVVDDQIHADFRLRSKNGVVVLSHENKILDVAEYQDVINGYARILVDDKWTEAISISPGYPNNNAGISEFSRNHMPNKSGLLINEVMSRNTKFLPHNGANTYDWIELLNNSNQTIDLSTYTITTSLNDPQRFRLPQIQLQPGQYFILIASGEPNLSTQTYKHANFKVSDIESLYLFKDNTLMDSVFIADIPVDASYGRMAEGGFGYMTSPTPGTKNQGGVRQVSISPKPLLASGVYNQADSLLFELETFGPAYYTTDGSEPTMRSRRYQGPVQLDKTSVIRYVTIEEEKLSSVVMTSSYIINENHTLPVLSMTLDPADFRNLTTDVWTVGIEYPGHAELYEDGSFFSIDAGIRLFGGSARG
;
A
#
# COMPACT_ATOMS: atom_id res chain seq x y z
N MET A 1 -41.89 -48.14 19.86
CA MET A 1 -40.51 -47.83 20.31
C MET A 1 -39.87 -46.98 19.22
N PHE A 2 -39.68 -45.68 19.47
CA PHE A 2 -39.18 -44.71 18.49
C PHE A 2 -37.89 -44.04 18.99
N ASN A 3 -37.01 -43.77 18.04
CA ASN A 3 -35.60 -43.37 18.11
C ASN A 3 -35.38 -41.96 18.73
N PRO A 4 -34.43 -41.76 19.67
CA PRO A 4 -34.34 -40.54 20.49
C PRO A 4 -33.47 -39.40 19.90
N ASN A 5 -33.59 -39.09 18.60
CA ASN A 5 -32.80 -38.00 17.95
C ASN A 5 -33.61 -36.82 17.38
N VAL A 6 -34.83 -36.58 17.88
CA VAL A 6 -35.65 -35.41 17.47
C VAL A 6 -35.62 -34.26 18.50
N LYS A 7 -34.92 -34.42 19.64
CA LYS A 7 -34.86 -33.37 20.69
C LYS A 7 -33.70 -32.38 20.60
N ALA A 8 -32.87 -32.44 19.55
CA ALA A 8 -31.76 -31.49 19.33
C ALA A 8 -32.04 -30.40 18.27
N ILE A 9 -33.20 -30.43 17.60
CA ILE A 9 -33.54 -29.47 16.51
C ILE A 9 -34.52 -28.36 16.97
N MET A 10 -35.00 -28.39 18.21
CA MET A 10 -35.89 -27.35 18.77
C MET A 10 -35.25 -26.49 19.87
N LYS A 11 -33.94 -26.21 19.78
CA LYS A 11 -33.27 -25.25 20.67
C LYS A 11 -32.53 -24.11 19.97
N ASN A 12 -32.60 -24.00 18.64
CA ASN A 12 -31.98 -22.92 17.87
C ASN A 12 -32.96 -22.08 17.01
N SER A 13 -34.26 -22.31 17.10
CA SER A 13 -35.28 -21.52 16.38
C SER A 13 -35.72 -20.25 17.14
N GLY A 14 -35.28 -20.06 18.39
CA GLY A 14 -35.51 -18.83 19.16
C GLY A 14 -34.51 -17.70 18.89
N ALA A 15 -33.30 -18.03 18.42
CA ALA A 15 -32.25 -17.05 18.14
C ALA A 15 -32.39 -16.40 16.75
N LEU A 16 -32.88 -17.13 15.74
CA LEU A 16 -33.10 -16.56 14.40
C LEU A 16 -34.30 -15.59 14.34
N ILE A 17 -35.33 -15.81 15.16
CA ILE A 17 -36.51 -14.91 15.18
C ILE A 17 -36.20 -13.62 15.96
N MET A 18 -35.33 -13.66 16.99
CA MET A 18 -34.89 -12.43 17.66
C MET A 18 -33.92 -11.57 16.85
N ILE A 19 -33.07 -12.17 16.00
CA ILE A 19 -32.19 -11.41 15.10
C ILE A 19 -32.99 -10.76 13.96
N SER A 20 -34.05 -11.41 13.48
CA SER A 20 -34.95 -10.84 12.48
C SER A 20 -35.76 -9.65 13.01
N VAL A 21 -36.19 -9.69 14.28
CA VAL A 21 -36.94 -8.60 14.91
C VAL A 21 -36.03 -7.44 15.36
N LEU A 22 -34.77 -7.70 15.73
CA LEU A 22 -33.78 -6.65 16.03
C LEU A 22 -33.24 -5.94 14.79
N VAL A 23 -33.14 -6.63 13.65
CA VAL A 23 -32.77 -6.01 12.36
C VAL A 23 -33.93 -5.19 11.79
N ILE A 24 -35.19 -5.60 12.00
CA ILE A 24 -36.35 -4.82 11.55
C ILE A 24 -36.69 -3.67 12.52
N SER A 25 -36.41 -3.78 13.83
CA SER A 25 -36.55 -2.65 14.77
C SER A 25 -35.43 -1.63 14.65
N SER A 26 -34.23 -2.02 14.18
CA SER A 26 -33.15 -1.07 13.85
C SER A 26 -33.33 -0.41 12.48
N LEU A 27 -34.00 -1.07 11.52
CA LEU A 27 -34.43 -0.47 10.25
C LEU A 27 -35.69 0.42 10.34
N PHE A 28 -36.51 0.31 11.40
CA PHE A 28 -37.65 1.20 11.62
C PHE A 28 -37.39 2.31 12.64
N LEU A 29 -36.32 2.23 13.43
CA LEU A 29 -35.85 3.37 14.26
C LEU A 29 -34.94 4.34 13.48
N SER A 30 -34.60 4.03 12.22
CA SER A 30 -33.92 4.96 11.30
C SER A 30 -34.89 5.84 10.48
N LEU A 31 -36.21 5.64 10.60
CA LEU A 31 -37.22 6.41 9.87
C LEU A 31 -37.94 7.47 10.71
N LEU A 32 -37.45 7.72 11.93
CA LEU A 32 -37.88 8.82 12.80
C LEU A 32 -36.68 9.46 13.52
N ILE A 33 -35.56 9.59 12.81
CA ILE A 33 -34.62 10.66 13.11
C ILE A 33 -35.18 11.86 12.36
N ASN A 34 -35.72 12.85 13.07
CA ASN A 34 -35.73 14.20 12.55
C ASN A 34 -34.29 14.44 12.07
N SER A 35 -34.06 14.40 10.77
CA SER A 35 -32.78 14.68 10.16
C SER A 35 -32.33 16.02 10.71
N ILE A 36 -31.45 15.99 11.70
CA ILE A 36 -30.70 17.16 12.11
C ILE A 36 -29.90 17.46 10.86
N TYR A 37 -30.38 18.44 10.09
CA TYR A 37 -29.68 18.95 8.93
C TYR A 37 -28.40 19.57 9.47
N LEU A 38 -27.32 18.78 9.48
CA LEU A 38 -25.99 19.31 9.71
C LEU A 38 -25.58 19.98 8.40
N PRO A 39 -25.25 21.28 8.41
CA PRO A 39 -24.73 21.93 7.22
C PRO A 39 -23.50 21.17 6.72
N THR A 40 -23.40 20.99 5.41
CA THR A 40 -22.27 20.37 4.71
C THR A 40 -21.70 21.35 3.70
N MET A 41 -20.56 21.02 3.09
CA MET A 41 -20.12 21.71 1.88
C MET A 41 -21.23 21.69 0.84
N ASN A 42 -21.38 22.81 0.13
CA ASN A 42 -22.21 22.87 -1.06
C ASN A 42 -21.38 22.39 -2.26
N ASP A 43 -22.03 21.76 -3.24
CA ASP A 43 -21.36 21.32 -4.47
C ASP A 43 -20.86 22.51 -5.31
N LYS A 44 -21.58 23.65 -5.27
CA LYS A 44 -21.28 24.86 -6.04
C LYS A 44 -21.49 26.16 -5.24
N PRO A 45 -20.80 27.25 -5.62
CA PRO A 45 -21.16 28.61 -5.22
C PRO A 45 -22.63 28.92 -5.56
N LEU A 46 -23.35 29.65 -4.69
CA LEU A 46 -24.72 30.10 -5.00
C LEU A 46 -24.68 31.35 -5.89
N ASP A 47 -25.63 31.47 -6.81
CA ASP A 47 -25.81 32.61 -7.72
C ASP A 47 -26.91 33.60 -7.26
N GLU A 48 -27.21 34.59 -8.10
CA GLU A 48 -27.74 35.93 -7.77
C GLU A 48 -29.11 35.99 -7.04
N ASN A 49 -29.88 34.90 -6.92
CA ASN A 49 -31.24 34.96 -6.39
C ASN A 49 -31.62 33.92 -5.31
N GLY A 50 -30.66 33.42 -4.52
CA GLY A 50 -30.89 32.48 -3.40
C GLY A 50 -30.38 32.93 -2.01
N SER A 51 -30.63 34.19 -1.62
CA SER A 51 -30.12 34.95 -0.43
C SER A 51 -30.09 34.18 0.92
N ILE A 52 -29.09 34.37 1.82
CA ILE A 52 -28.81 35.61 2.62
C ILE A 52 -27.30 35.99 2.75
N ASN A 53 -27.02 37.28 2.48
CA ASN A 53 -25.99 38.21 2.97
C ASN A 53 -24.61 37.71 3.48
N ILE A 54 -23.78 37.13 2.60
CA ILE A 54 -22.31 37.21 2.72
C ILE A 54 -21.73 38.42 1.97
N GLY A 55 -22.55 39.40 1.56
CA GLY A 55 -22.17 40.55 0.72
C GLY A 55 -21.32 41.63 1.41
N HIS A 56 -20.61 41.27 2.48
CA HIS A 56 -19.77 42.14 3.29
C HIS A 56 -18.51 41.38 3.70
N LEU A 57 -17.66 42.01 4.50
CA LEU A 57 -16.46 41.35 5.03
C LEU A 57 -16.88 40.39 6.16
N ILE A 58 -16.53 39.11 6.01
CA ILE A 58 -16.87 38.06 6.97
C ILE A 58 -15.66 37.18 7.29
N ILE A 59 -15.75 36.43 8.39
CA ILE A 59 -14.91 35.28 8.69
C ILE A 59 -15.47 34.09 7.88
N SER A 60 -14.65 33.52 7.01
CA SER A 60 -14.99 32.45 6.06
C SER A 60 -14.65 31.08 6.62
N GLU A 61 -13.42 30.89 7.10
CA GLU A 61 -12.89 29.59 7.51
C GLU A 61 -11.86 29.78 8.65
N VAL A 62 -11.81 28.86 9.60
CA VAL A 62 -10.92 28.92 10.76
C VAL A 62 -10.33 27.55 11.08
N MET A 63 -9.01 27.48 11.25
CA MET A 63 -8.27 26.33 11.78
C MET A 63 -7.57 26.71 13.09
N THR A 64 -7.77 25.91 14.14
CA THR A 64 -7.21 26.15 15.48
C THR A 64 -6.29 25.03 15.99
N ALA A 65 -5.97 24.09 15.10
CA ALA A 65 -5.08 22.98 15.37
C ALA A 65 -4.46 22.45 14.06
N ASN A 66 -3.63 23.27 13.43
CA ASN A 66 -2.94 22.90 12.19
C ASN A 66 -1.70 22.04 12.48
N ASP A 67 -1.69 20.84 11.93
CA ASP A 67 -0.65 19.82 12.08
C ASP A 67 -0.36 19.17 10.71
N GLY A 68 -0.36 19.99 9.66
CA GLY A 68 0.10 19.64 8.32
C GLY A 68 -0.91 19.86 7.19
N ALA A 69 -2.09 20.43 7.46
CA ALA A 69 -3.14 20.63 6.44
C ALA A 69 -2.86 21.81 5.51
N TYR A 70 -2.34 22.91 6.06
CA TYR A 70 -1.99 24.13 5.33
C TYR A 70 -0.64 24.64 5.81
N ALA A 71 0.20 25.14 4.89
CA ALA A 71 1.49 25.70 5.24
C ALA A 71 1.67 27.07 4.59
N ASP A 72 2.39 27.96 5.26
CA ASP A 72 2.81 29.23 4.67
C ASP A 72 3.91 29.02 3.60
N GLU A 73 4.33 30.09 2.94
CA GLU A 73 5.38 30.04 1.90
C GLU A 73 6.73 29.45 2.37
N ASN A 74 6.97 29.34 3.67
CA ASN A 74 8.17 28.73 4.24
C ASN A 74 7.94 27.30 4.73
N GLY A 75 6.73 26.75 4.52
CA GLY A 75 6.31 25.45 5.02
C GLY A 75 5.87 25.47 6.49
N ASP A 76 5.78 26.64 7.13
CA ASP A 76 5.45 26.74 8.55
C ASP A 76 3.95 26.58 8.79
N LEU A 77 3.63 25.86 9.86
CA LEU A 77 2.27 25.48 10.21
C LEU A 77 1.77 26.40 11.32
N PHE A 78 0.75 27.19 11.02
CA PHE A 78 0.07 28.04 11.97
C PHE A 78 -1.42 27.74 11.99
N ASP A 79 -2.07 28.00 13.12
CA ASP A 79 -3.50 28.29 13.11
C ASP A 79 -3.77 29.44 12.15
N TRP A 80 -4.96 29.49 11.56
CA TRP A 80 -5.29 30.51 10.59
C TRP A 80 -6.77 30.84 10.58
N VAL A 81 -7.05 32.07 10.18
CA VAL A 81 -8.39 32.54 9.84
C VAL A 81 -8.38 33.07 8.42
N GLU A 82 -9.42 32.74 7.67
CA GLU A 82 -9.69 33.33 6.39
C GLU A 82 -10.83 34.34 6.48
N LEU A 83 -10.64 35.49 5.85
CA LEU A 83 -11.67 36.48 5.60
C LEU A 83 -12.12 36.42 4.15
N TYR A 84 -13.41 36.68 3.93
CA TYR A 84 -13.99 36.82 2.59
C TYR A 84 -14.61 38.20 2.43
N ASN A 85 -14.28 38.87 1.31
CA ASN A 85 -14.94 40.10 0.88
C ASN A 85 -16.07 39.79 -0.10
N GLY A 86 -17.31 39.71 0.39
CA GLY A 86 -18.44 39.50 -0.51
C GLY A 86 -18.98 40.74 -1.22
N LYS A 87 -18.36 41.92 -1.09
CA LYS A 87 -18.74 43.10 -1.87
C LYS A 87 -18.29 42.98 -3.33
N ASP A 88 -18.92 43.77 -4.19
CA ASP A 88 -18.48 43.99 -5.58
C ASP A 88 -17.40 45.09 -5.69
N SER A 89 -16.83 45.50 -4.55
CA SER A 89 -15.78 46.51 -4.44
C SER A 89 -14.71 46.06 -3.47
N ASP A 90 -13.48 46.53 -3.69
CA ASP A 90 -12.36 46.30 -2.80
C ASP A 90 -12.61 46.87 -1.40
N ILE A 91 -12.05 46.21 -0.37
CA ILE A 91 -12.08 46.69 1.02
C ILE A 91 -10.64 46.90 1.49
N SER A 92 -10.32 48.14 1.90
CA SER A 92 -9.13 48.42 2.69
C SER A 92 -9.35 47.95 4.13
N LEU A 93 -8.44 47.10 4.62
CA LEU A 93 -8.46 46.60 6.00
C LEU A 93 -7.61 47.45 6.95
N LEU A 94 -7.03 48.56 6.51
CA LEU A 94 -6.25 49.45 7.38
C LEU A 94 -7.00 49.76 8.69
N ASN A 95 -6.38 49.39 9.83
CA ASN A 95 -6.91 49.54 11.19
C ASN A 95 -8.17 48.71 11.53
N TYR A 96 -8.59 47.76 10.70
CA TYR A 96 -9.49 46.70 11.16
C TYR A 96 -8.79 45.89 12.26
N GLY A 97 -9.56 45.22 13.13
CA GLY A 97 -9.03 44.48 14.27
C GLY A 97 -9.46 43.02 14.30
N LEU A 98 -8.55 42.13 14.70
CA LEU A 98 -8.83 40.76 15.12
C LEU A 98 -8.58 40.58 16.62
N SER A 99 -9.38 39.72 17.25
CA SER A 99 -9.28 39.36 18.66
C SER A 99 -9.96 38.02 18.93
N ASP A 100 -9.49 37.28 19.92
CA ASP A 100 -10.14 36.09 20.52
C ASP A 100 -11.05 36.47 21.72
N VAL A 101 -11.25 37.77 21.95
CA VAL A 101 -12.13 38.34 22.99
C VAL A 101 -12.93 39.53 22.45
N GLU A 102 -14.18 39.67 22.91
CA GLU A 102 -15.11 40.70 22.43
C GLU A 102 -14.79 42.12 22.87
N ASP A 103 -14.15 42.32 24.02
CA ASP A 103 -13.99 43.64 24.64
C ASP A 103 -12.71 44.38 24.20
N LYS A 104 -11.79 43.70 23.50
CA LYS A 104 -10.47 44.25 23.11
C LYS A 104 -10.14 44.00 21.65
N VAL A 105 -9.23 44.79 21.11
CA VAL A 105 -8.56 44.53 19.82
C VAL A 105 -7.17 44.04 20.17
N LYS A 106 -6.81 42.82 19.73
CA LYS A 106 -5.47 42.26 19.99
C LYS A 106 -4.50 42.56 18.86
N TRP A 107 -4.98 42.51 17.62
CA TRP A 107 -4.17 42.71 16.43
C TRP A 107 -4.89 43.63 15.44
N LEU A 108 -4.15 44.57 14.85
CA LEU A 108 -4.65 45.46 13.82
C LEU A 108 -4.09 45.04 12.46
N PHE A 109 -4.95 45.05 11.45
CA PHE A 109 -4.53 44.83 10.08
C PHE A 109 -3.60 45.97 9.60
N PRO A 110 -2.52 45.62 8.87
CA PRO A 110 -1.72 46.60 8.14
C PRO A 110 -2.52 47.22 6.98
N ASP A 111 -1.89 48.12 6.22
CA ASP A 111 -2.50 48.71 5.03
C ASP A 111 -2.56 47.67 3.90
N VAL A 112 -3.61 46.85 3.91
CA VAL A 112 -3.87 45.80 2.93
C VAL A 112 -5.28 45.92 2.36
N ILE A 113 -5.43 45.51 1.11
CA ILE A 113 -6.69 45.52 0.39
C ILE A 113 -7.09 44.08 0.11
N ILE A 114 -8.32 43.72 0.47
CA ILE A 114 -8.95 42.50 -0.01
C ILE A 114 -9.82 42.85 -1.23
N PRO A 115 -9.50 42.37 -2.45
CA PRO A 115 -10.28 42.70 -3.63
C PRO A 115 -11.73 42.22 -3.54
N ALA A 116 -12.60 42.76 -4.38
CA ALA A 116 -13.97 42.27 -4.51
C ALA A 116 -14.01 40.74 -4.72
N LYS A 117 -14.92 40.04 -4.04
CA LYS A 117 -15.12 38.57 -4.12
C LYS A 117 -13.86 37.73 -3.85
N SER A 118 -12.90 38.27 -3.12
CA SER A 118 -11.64 37.59 -2.82
C SER A 118 -11.54 37.17 -1.36
N TYR A 119 -10.61 36.25 -1.10
CA TYR A 119 -10.30 35.68 0.21
C TYR A 119 -8.94 36.18 0.70
N MET A 120 -8.74 36.24 2.01
CA MET A 120 -7.48 36.63 2.64
C MET A 120 -7.22 35.81 3.89
N ILE A 121 -6.06 35.19 3.96
CA ILE A 121 -5.63 34.34 5.07
C ILE A 121 -4.79 35.19 6.04
N VAL A 122 -5.05 35.03 7.33
CA VAL A 122 -4.27 35.60 8.42
C VAL A 122 -3.80 34.45 9.32
N TYR A 123 -2.49 34.33 9.49
CA TYR A 123 -1.88 33.35 10.36
C TYR A 123 -1.99 33.80 11.82
N LEU A 124 -2.49 32.92 12.68
CA LEU A 124 -2.65 33.15 14.12
C LEU A 124 -1.42 32.61 14.86
N SER A 125 -0.27 33.25 14.61
CA SER A 125 1.06 32.75 15.01
C SER A 125 1.34 32.79 16.52
N GLY A 126 0.54 33.52 17.30
CA GLY A 126 0.80 33.75 18.73
C GLY A 126 2.00 34.68 19.00
N GLN A 127 2.71 35.15 17.97
CA GLN A 127 3.89 36.00 18.09
C GLN A 127 3.81 37.20 17.15
N LYS A 128 4.55 38.26 17.45
CA LYS A 128 4.59 39.43 16.57
C LYS A 128 5.51 39.13 15.37
N ALA A 129 4.95 39.11 14.18
CA ALA A 129 5.69 39.01 12.92
C ALA A 129 5.19 40.06 11.91
N GLU A 130 5.98 40.33 10.88
CA GLU A 130 5.60 41.20 9.77
C GLU A 130 4.61 40.50 8.84
N GLY A 131 3.75 41.25 8.15
CA GLY A 131 2.73 40.69 7.27
C GLY A 131 1.43 40.32 7.99
N LEU A 132 0.71 39.33 7.47
CA LEU A 132 -0.59 38.89 7.98
C LEU A 132 -0.44 37.81 9.08
N TYR A 133 0.35 38.13 10.09
CA TYR A 133 0.61 37.27 11.24
C TYR A 133 0.08 37.93 12.51
N ALA A 134 -1.09 37.49 12.95
CA ALA A 134 -1.66 37.90 14.21
C ALA A 134 -0.83 37.35 15.39
N ASN A 135 -0.66 38.19 16.41
CA ASN A 135 0.16 37.91 17.60
C ASN A 135 -0.60 37.16 18.70
N PHE A 136 -1.67 36.45 18.34
CA PHE A 136 -2.41 35.55 19.22
C PHE A 136 -2.76 34.27 18.45
N SER A 137 -3.02 33.19 19.17
CA SER A 137 -3.52 31.92 18.65
C SER A 137 -4.88 31.60 19.26
N LEU A 138 -5.56 30.58 18.75
CA LEU A 138 -6.82 30.10 19.31
C LEU A 138 -6.60 28.77 20.03
N LYS A 139 -7.43 28.48 21.03
CA LYS A 139 -7.40 27.19 21.72
C LYS A 139 -8.08 26.13 20.87
N SER A 140 -7.36 25.05 20.62
CA SER A 140 -7.91 23.83 20.01
C SER A 140 -9.03 23.19 20.82
N SER A 141 -9.10 23.44 22.14
CA SER A 141 -10.21 23.00 22.99
C SER A 141 -11.53 23.77 22.79
N GLY A 142 -11.54 24.81 21.96
CA GLY A 142 -12.67 25.72 21.77
C GLY A 142 -12.98 26.59 22.99
N GLY A 143 -14.10 27.31 22.90
CA GLY A 143 -14.63 28.21 23.93
C GLY A 143 -14.13 29.66 23.82
N GLU A 144 -13.40 29.99 22.77
CA GLU A 144 -12.97 31.35 22.45
C GLU A 144 -13.83 31.93 21.33
N THR A 145 -14.04 33.25 21.37
CA THR A 145 -14.80 33.95 20.35
C THR A 145 -13.84 34.73 19.48
N LEU A 146 -13.63 34.28 18.24
CA LEU A 146 -12.91 35.06 17.24
C LEU A 146 -13.79 36.21 16.77
N VAL A 147 -13.29 37.44 16.82
CA VAL A 147 -14.04 38.66 16.53
C VAL A 147 -13.29 39.51 15.52
N LEU A 148 -14.00 39.92 14.47
CA LEU A 148 -13.56 40.88 13.47
C LEU A 148 -14.21 42.24 13.72
N LYS A 149 -13.41 43.30 13.77
CA LYS A 149 -13.85 44.67 14.11
C LYS A 149 -13.45 45.69 13.06
N GLU A 150 -14.32 46.66 12.82
CA GLU A 150 -13.99 47.88 12.06
C GLU A 150 -13.08 48.82 12.89
N PRO A 151 -12.41 49.81 12.25
CA PRO A 151 -11.57 50.79 12.96
C PRO A 151 -12.30 51.59 14.06
N SER A 152 -13.64 51.66 13.99
CA SER A 152 -14.48 52.26 15.03
C SER A 152 -14.54 51.44 16.33
N GLY A 153 -14.05 50.19 16.31
CA GLY A 153 -14.17 49.20 17.38
C GLY A 153 -15.44 48.37 17.33
N LYS A 154 -16.35 48.65 16.38
CA LYS A 154 -17.59 47.88 16.18
C LYS A 154 -17.27 46.47 15.68
N VAL A 155 -17.87 45.46 16.31
CA VAL A 155 -17.85 44.07 15.82
C VAL A 155 -18.68 43.96 14.54
N ILE A 156 -18.06 43.45 13.48
CA ILE A 156 -18.73 43.20 12.19
C ILE A 156 -19.00 41.72 11.94
N ASP A 157 -18.16 40.82 12.49
CA ASP A 157 -18.41 39.39 12.45
C ASP A 157 -17.75 38.73 13.67
N ALA A 158 -18.30 37.60 14.10
CA ALA A 158 -17.78 36.81 15.20
C ALA A 158 -18.08 35.32 15.01
N LEU A 159 -17.17 34.49 15.53
CA LEU A 159 -17.29 33.04 15.56
C LEU A 159 -16.97 32.53 16.96
N ASN A 160 -17.89 31.80 17.57
CA ASN A 160 -17.57 30.97 18.73
C ASN A 160 -16.91 29.68 18.24
N VAL A 161 -15.63 29.53 18.54
CA VAL A 161 -14.82 28.38 18.12
C VAL A 161 -15.17 27.19 19.01
N VAL A 162 -15.56 26.09 18.38
CA VAL A 162 -15.82 24.82 19.08
C VAL A 162 -14.57 23.93 19.08
N SER A 163 -14.55 22.91 19.94
CA SER A 163 -13.51 21.88 19.90
C SER A 163 -13.72 20.96 18.70
N PHE A 164 -12.66 20.67 17.95
CA PHE A 164 -12.64 19.72 16.84
C PHE A 164 -11.28 19.06 16.70
N ASP A 165 -11.21 17.94 15.97
CA ASP A 165 -9.96 17.22 15.74
C ASP A 165 -8.96 18.09 14.97
N LYS A 166 -7.66 17.83 15.15
CA LYS A 166 -6.59 18.48 14.37
C LYS A 166 -6.85 18.41 12.87
N ASN A 167 -6.34 19.39 12.14
CA ASN A 167 -6.40 19.49 10.68
C ASN A 167 -7.81 19.62 10.09
N LYS A 168 -8.82 19.88 10.92
CA LYS A 168 -10.16 20.27 10.49
C LYS A 168 -10.32 21.78 10.59
N THR A 169 -11.29 22.30 9.85
CA THR A 169 -11.70 23.70 9.90
C THR A 169 -13.15 23.83 10.30
N MET A 170 -13.47 24.93 10.96
CA MET A 170 -14.82 25.48 10.91
C MET A 170 -14.91 26.30 9.62
N ALA A 171 -15.75 25.85 8.69
CA ALA A 171 -15.98 26.52 7.42
C ALA A 171 -17.41 27.08 7.38
N ARG A 172 -17.58 28.28 6.81
CA ARG A 172 -18.88 28.92 6.64
C ARG A 172 -19.37 28.68 5.22
N ASN A 173 -20.46 27.94 5.06
CA ASN A 173 -21.01 27.67 3.73
C ASN A 173 -21.62 28.95 3.11
N ASN A 174 -22.04 28.86 1.85
CA ASN A 174 -22.61 30.00 1.12
C ASN A 174 -23.97 30.50 1.68
N ARG A 175 -24.55 29.81 2.66
CA ARG A 175 -25.75 30.23 3.41
C ARG A 175 -25.42 30.94 4.72
N GLY A 176 -24.14 31.08 5.05
CA GLY A 176 -23.67 31.64 6.34
C GLY A 176 -23.66 30.63 7.49
N GLU A 177 -23.90 29.34 7.22
CA GLU A 177 -23.96 28.30 8.23
C GLU A 177 -22.56 27.70 8.46
N TRP A 178 -22.17 27.53 9.72
CA TRP A 178 -20.89 26.92 10.09
C TRP A 178 -20.99 25.40 10.12
N PHE A 179 -19.99 24.73 9.57
CA PHE A 179 -19.83 23.27 9.63
C PHE A 179 -18.35 22.90 9.82
N LEU A 180 -18.10 21.65 10.21
CA LEU A 180 -16.76 21.09 10.36
C LEU A 180 -16.39 20.26 9.14
N THR A 181 -15.17 20.42 8.65
CA THR A 181 -14.65 19.69 7.49
C THR A 181 -13.14 19.50 7.57
N ASP A 182 -12.62 18.44 6.95
CA ASP A 182 -11.19 18.24 6.67
C ASP A 182 -10.82 18.59 5.22
N GLN A 183 -11.81 18.91 4.39
CA GLN A 183 -11.61 19.49 3.06
C GLN A 183 -11.41 21.00 3.20
N ILE A 184 -10.18 21.43 3.48
CA ILE A 184 -9.88 22.86 3.66
C ILE A 184 -9.97 23.62 2.33
N THR A 185 -10.28 24.91 2.39
CA THR A 185 -10.42 25.78 1.21
C THR A 185 -9.65 27.11 1.24
N PRO A 186 -8.39 27.18 1.73
CA PRO A 186 -7.66 28.45 1.79
C PRO A 186 -7.56 29.15 0.43
N GLY A 187 -8.11 30.37 0.35
CA GLY A 187 -8.14 31.20 -0.85
C GLY A 187 -9.33 30.96 -1.77
N PHE A 188 -10.23 30.03 -1.44
CA PHE A 188 -11.31 29.55 -2.30
C PHE A 188 -12.65 29.46 -1.57
N PRO A 189 -13.79 29.34 -2.29
CA PRO A 189 -15.08 29.11 -1.65
C PRO A 189 -15.11 27.80 -0.85
N ASN A 190 -15.78 27.82 0.31
CA ASN A 190 -16.01 26.65 1.18
C ASN A 190 -17.00 25.64 0.55
N THR A 191 -16.65 25.11 -0.62
CA THR A 191 -17.40 24.17 -1.45
C THR A 191 -16.48 23.02 -1.87
N GLN A 192 -17.07 21.91 -2.32
CA GLN A 192 -16.27 20.79 -2.83
C GLN A 192 -15.42 21.23 -4.05
N GLU A 193 -15.98 22.06 -4.92
CA GLU A 193 -15.26 22.66 -6.05
C GLU A 193 -14.10 23.54 -5.60
N GLY A 194 -14.31 24.39 -4.58
CA GLY A 194 -13.25 25.23 -4.02
C GLY A 194 -12.13 24.41 -3.38
N HIS A 195 -12.45 23.27 -2.75
CA HIS A 195 -11.43 22.36 -2.23
C HIS A 195 -10.59 21.76 -3.36
N LEU A 196 -11.21 21.33 -4.45
CA LEU A 196 -10.50 20.84 -5.63
C LEU A 196 -9.61 21.93 -6.25
N GLN A 197 -10.10 23.18 -6.32
CA GLN A 197 -9.32 24.32 -6.79
C GLN A 197 -8.12 24.62 -5.88
N TYR A 198 -8.31 24.58 -4.56
CA TYR A 198 -7.22 24.70 -3.59
C TYR A 198 -6.17 23.61 -3.79
N MET A 199 -6.60 22.34 -3.82
CA MET A 199 -5.69 21.20 -4.02
C MET A 199 -4.94 21.27 -5.35
N GLN A 200 -5.57 21.80 -6.40
CA GLN A 200 -4.90 22.05 -7.67
C GLN A 200 -3.90 23.21 -7.57
N SER A 201 -4.24 24.27 -6.85
CA SER A 201 -3.40 25.47 -6.69
C SER A 201 -2.08 25.18 -5.96
N ILE A 202 -2.06 24.17 -5.08
CA ILE A 202 -0.87 23.75 -4.35
C ILE A 202 -0.05 22.68 -5.06
N ARG A 203 -0.46 22.18 -6.23
CA ARG A 203 0.38 21.28 -7.02
C ARG A 203 1.48 22.06 -7.73
N SER A 204 2.69 21.51 -7.74
CA SER A 204 3.80 22.02 -8.54
C SER A 204 3.80 21.38 -9.93
N ASP A 205 4.02 22.19 -10.96
CA ASP A 205 4.24 21.70 -12.34
C ASP A 205 5.70 21.29 -12.59
N THR A 206 6.61 21.56 -11.64
CA THR A 206 8.04 21.21 -11.74
C THR A 206 8.46 20.38 -10.54
N ALA A 207 8.71 19.09 -10.76
CA ALA A 207 9.24 18.20 -9.73
C ALA A 207 10.78 18.13 -9.83
N LYS A 208 11.46 18.51 -8.74
CA LYS A 208 12.92 18.27 -8.56
C LYS A 208 13.20 17.03 -7.72
N LEU A 209 12.25 16.63 -6.90
CA LEU A 209 12.25 15.39 -6.14
C LEU A 209 11.10 14.52 -6.60
N LYS A 210 11.28 13.20 -6.50
CA LYS A 210 10.27 12.21 -6.86
C LYS A 210 10.23 11.08 -5.84
N ILE A 211 9.05 10.54 -5.56
CA ILE A 211 8.89 9.31 -4.79
C ILE A 211 9.28 8.15 -5.73
N THR A 212 10.25 7.33 -5.36
CA THR A 212 10.82 6.30 -6.26
C THR A 212 10.64 4.86 -5.78
N GLU A 213 10.54 4.66 -4.48
CA GLU A 213 10.28 3.36 -3.87
C GLU A 213 9.53 3.57 -2.54
N PHE A 214 8.57 2.71 -2.20
CA PHE A 214 8.03 2.67 -0.85
C PHE A 214 7.51 1.28 -0.50
N LEU A 215 7.63 0.91 0.77
CA LEU A 215 7.13 -0.35 1.33
C LEU A 215 6.08 -0.04 2.40
N PRO A 216 4.77 -0.23 2.12
CA PRO A 216 3.73 0.12 3.07
C PRO A 216 3.72 -0.70 4.36
N ASP A 217 3.91 -2.02 4.24
CA ASP A 217 3.90 -2.96 5.37
C ASP A 217 5.08 -3.94 5.22
N ASN A 218 6.14 -3.70 6.00
CA ASN A 218 7.32 -4.57 6.02
C ASN A 218 7.04 -5.83 6.84
N ARG A 219 7.16 -6.99 6.19
CA ARG A 219 6.71 -8.28 6.73
C ARG A 219 7.86 -9.28 6.68
N GLY A 220 8.97 -8.90 7.29
CA GLY A 220 10.16 -9.74 7.38
C GLY A 220 11.18 -9.53 6.29
N ASN A 221 11.02 -8.47 5.47
CA ASN A 221 11.97 -8.12 4.42
C ASN A 221 13.33 -7.73 5.00
N PHE A 222 13.34 -6.87 6.02
CA PHE A 222 14.53 -6.39 6.72
C PHE A 222 14.12 -5.68 8.02
N VAL A 223 15.07 -5.40 8.92
CA VAL A 223 14.82 -4.63 10.15
C VAL A 223 15.56 -3.30 10.13
N ASP A 224 14.98 -2.29 10.78
CA ASP A 224 15.59 -0.99 10.99
C ASP A 224 16.63 -0.99 12.14
N MET A 225 17.19 0.17 12.49
CA MET A 225 18.18 0.30 13.57
C MET A 225 17.66 -0.10 14.96
N PHE A 226 16.33 -0.14 15.15
CA PHE A 226 15.69 -0.59 16.39
C PHE A 226 15.34 -2.09 16.37
N SER A 227 15.78 -2.81 15.34
CA SER A 227 15.38 -4.20 15.09
C SER A 227 13.87 -4.36 14.86
N GLU A 228 13.21 -3.32 14.33
CA GLU A 228 11.79 -3.33 14.00
C GLU A 228 11.55 -3.46 12.49
N LEU A 229 10.40 -4.05 12.15
CA LEU A 229 9.93 -4.20 10.78
C LEU A 229 9.15 -2.94 10.37
N SER A 230 9.89 -1.88 10.07
CA SER A 230 9.31 -0.61 9.62
C SER A 230 9.15 -0.59 8.10
N GLY A 231 8.03 -0.04 7.62
CA GLY A 231 7.89 0.39 6.22
C GLY A 231 8.80 1.58 5.93
N PHE A 232 8.90 1.98 4.67
CA PHE A 232 9.70 3.13 4.28
C PHE A 232 9.15 3.85 3.05
N ILE A 233 9.62 5.08 2.86
CA ILE A 233 9.46 5.91 1.67
C ILE A 233 10.87 6.31 1.20
N GLU A 234 11.13 6.16 -0.08
CA GLU A 234 12.34 6.66 -0.74
C GLU A 234 11.99 7.85 -1.63
N ILE A 235 12.80 8.90 -1.51
CA ILE A 235 12.75 10.08 -2.36
C ILE A 235 14.07 10.21 -3.10
N THR A 236 14.01 10.48 -4.40
CA THR A 236 15.19 10.70 -5.24
C THR A 236 15.21 12.13 -5.77
N ASN A 237 16.38 12.76 -5.77
CA ASN A 237 16.61 14.01 -6.49
C ASN A 237 16.76 13.71 -7.98
N ILE A 238 15.75 14.11 -8.77
CA ILE A 238 15.67 13.90 -10.22
C ILE A 238 16.14 15.13 -11.01
N SER A 239 16.58 16.19 -10.33
CA SER A 239 17.15 17.38 -10.97
C SER A 239 18.65 17.25 -11.20
N ASP A 240 19.19 18.11 -12.05
CA ASP A 240 20.63 18.18 -12.35
C ASP A 240 21.44 18.91 -11.26
N ASP A 241 20.77 19.52 -10.28
CA ASP A 241 21.39 20.31 -9.20
C ASP A 241 21.27 19.60 -7.84
N ALA A 242 22.23 19.86 -6.95
CA ALA A 242 22.09 19.44 -5.56
C ALA A 242 20.92 20.18 -4.90
N MET A 243 20.08 19.45 -4.17
CA MET A 243 18.89 19.99 -3.52
C MET A 243 18.99 19.86 -2.00
N ASN A 244 18.72 20.95 -1.29
CA ASN A 244 18.57 20.90 0.16
C ASN A 244 17.13 20.46 0.53
N LEU A 245 17.00 19.56 1.50
CA LEU A 245 15.71 19.00 1.93
C LEU A 245 15.01 19.82 3.03
N ARG A 246 15.56 20.96 3.43
CA ARG A 246 14.88 21.92 4.30
C ARG A 246 13.52 22.27 3.69
N ASN A 247 12.48 22.24 4.51
CA ASN A 247 11.09 22.48 4.11
C ASN A 247 10.53 21.46 3.10
N VAL A 248 11.17 20.30 2.95
CA VAL A 248 10.56 19.14 2.28
C VAL A 248 9.76 18.36 3.33
N PHE A 249 8.59 17.86 2.92
CA PHE A 249 7.71 17.08 3.78
C PHE A 249 7.33 15.76 3.14
N VAL A 250 7.12 14.74 3.96
CA VAL A 250 6.40 13.52 3.58
C VAL A 250 5.13 13.37 4.39
N SER A 251 4.10 12.79 3.77
CA SER A 251 2.84 12.47 4.43
C SER A 251 2.23 11.19 3.89
N ASN A 252 1.37 10.59 4.70
CA ASN A 252 0.51 9.47 4.32
C ASN A 252 -0.95 9.91 4.08
N SER A 253 -1.20 11.20 3.86
CA SER A 253 -2.54 11.77 3.70
C SER A 253 -2.52 13.04 2.83
N LEU A 254 -3.46 13.11 1.88
CA LEU A 254 -3.71 14.32 1.09
C LEU A 254 -4.39 15.44 1.90
N ALA A 255 -5.04 15.12 3.02
CA ALA A 255 -5.61 16.11 3.93
C ALA A 255 -4.53 16.79 4.80
N THR A 256 -3.32 16.21 4.88
CA THR A 256 -2.19 16.76 5.63
C THR A 256 -0.89 16.67 4.83
N PRO A 257 -0.79 17.33 3.66
CA PRO A 257 0.35 17.19 2.76
C PRO A 257 1.68 17.73 3.34
N PHE A 258 1.64 18.52 4.41
CA PHE A 258 2.79 19.14 5.07
C PHE A 258 3.09 18.55 6.45
N ARG A 259 2.92 17.22 6.61
CA ARG A 259 2.95 16.54 7.91
C ARG A 259 4.36 16.41 8.52
N TYR A 260 5.23 15.60 7.92
CA TYR A 260 6.53 15.28 8.51
C TYR A 260 7.64 16.02 7.77
N ARG A 261 8.20 17.06 8.41
CA ARG A 261 9.29 17.86 7.84
C ARG A 261 10.61 17.09 7.88
N LEU A 262 11.29 16.99 6.75
CA LEU A 262 12.60 16.34 6.66
C LEU A 262 13.71 17.19 7.28
N PRO A 263 14.81 16.57 7.77
CA PRO A 263 15.97 17.29 8.26
C PRO A 263 16.70 18.05 7.16
N ASP A 264 17.48 19.05 7.56
CA ASP A 264 18.34 19.83 6.67
C ASP A 264 19.51 18.97 6.15
N VAL A 265 19.26 18.31 5.02
CA VAL A 265 20.22 17.44 4.32
C VAL A 265 20.31 17.88 2.87
N THR A 266 21.52 17.89 2.32
CA THR A 266 21.73 18.14 0.89
C THR A 266 21.80 16.84 0.12
N LEU A 267 20.89 16.66 -0.84
CA LEU A 267 20.77 15.50 -1.71
C LEU A 267 21.30 15.83 -3.11
N ASN A 268 22.41 15.19 -3.51
CA ASN A 268 23.02 15.38 -4.83
C ASN A 268 22.13 14.78 -5.95
N PRO A 269 22.33 15.21 -7.22
CA PRO A 269 21.61 14.64 -8.37
C PRO A 269 21.66 13.11 -8.42
N GLY A 270 20.51 12.49 -8.65
CA GLY A 270 20.35 11.04 -8.73
C GLY A 270 20.60 10.28 -7.42
N LYS A 271 20.75 10.99 -6.29
CA LYS A 271 20.83 10.37 -4.97
C LYS A 271 19.46 10.29 -4.33
N SER A 272 19.30 9.27 -3.50
CA SER A 272 18.06 8.94 -2.81
C SER A 272 18.24 9.05 -1.31
N ILE A 273 17.15 9.34 -0.60
CA ILE A 273 17.07 9.33 0.86
C ILE A 273 15.90 8.45 1.30
N VAL A 274 16.09 7.73 2.41
CA VAL A 274 15.12 6.79 2.96
C VAL A 274 14.51 7.35 4.24
N ILE A 275 13.19 7.31 4.31
CA ILE A 275 12.40 7.69 5.48
C ILE A 275 11.62 6.47 5.95
N TYR A 276 11.97 5.96 7.12
CA TYR A 276 11.26 4.85 7.76
C TYR A 276 9.93 5.33 8.32
N THR A 277 8.83 4.66 7.98
CA THR A 277 7.50 4.98 8.49
C THR A 277 7.22 4.13 9.73
N SER A 278 7.92 4.43 10.82
CA SER A 278 7.90 3.63 12.07
C SER A 278 6.93 4.18 13.13
N GLY A 279 6.49 5.43 13.02
CA GLY A 279 5.66 6.08 14.04
C GLY A 279 6.42 6.63 15.24
N LYS A 280 7.73 6.89 15.10
CA LYS A 280 8.61 7.25 16.24
C LYS A 280 9.12 8.68 16.28
N ASP A 281 9.08 9.41 15.16
CA ASP A 281 9.62 10.78 15.07
C ASP A 281 11.07 10.90 15.58
N VAL A 282 12.01 10.23 14.90
CA VAL A 282 13.43 10.18 15.28
C VAL A 282 14.30 10.50 14.07
N VAL A 283 15.31 11.34 14.26
CA VAL A 283 16.36 11.59 13.26
C VAL A 283 17.71 11.34 13.92
N ASP A 284 18.38 10.29 13.47
CA ASP A 284 19.75 9.92 13.86
C ASP A 284 20.48 9.39 12.60
N ASP A 285 21.15 8.24 12.67
CA ASP A 285 21.64 7.52 11.48
C ASP A 285 20.51 7.13 10.50
N GLN A 286 19.27 7.02 10.99
CA GLN A 286 18.06 6.79 10.19
C GLN A 286 17.01 7.86 10.46
N ILE A 287 16.20 8.18 9.45
CA ILE A 287 15.06 9.10 9.56
C ILE A 287 13.80 8.28 9.76
N HIS A 288 13.11 8.50 10.87
CA HIS A 288 11.89 7.81 11.25
C HIS A 288 10.72 8.80 11.37
N ALA A 289 9.75 8.70 10.47
CA ALA A 289 8.54 9.50 10.51
C ALA A 289 7.63 9.15 11.70
N ASP A 290 6.76 10.09 12.08
CA ASP A 290 5.74 9.97 13.13
C ASP A 290 4.52 9.13 12.70
N PHE A 291 4.55 8.57 11.49
CA PHE A 291 3.46 7.76 10.93
C PHE A 291 3.91 6.42 10.37
N ARG A 292 2.92 5.57 10.12
CA ARG A 292 3.06 4.31 9.38
C ARG A 292 2.20 4.35 8.12
N LEU A 293 2.69 3.70 7.06
CA LEU A 293 1.87 3.38 5.89
C LEU A 293 0.96 2.19 6.19
N ARG A 294 -0.04 1.97 5.32
CA ARG A 294 -0.99 0.84 5.39
C ARG A 294 -1.05 0.19 4.02
N SER A 295 -1.15 -1.13 3.93
CA SER A 295 -1.15 -1.87 2.65
C SER A 295 -2.44 -1.77 1.83
N LYS A 296 -3.61 -1.75 2.49
CA LYS A 296 -4.92 -1.85 1.81
C LYS A 296 -5.26 -0.63 0.94
N ASN A 297 -5.12 0.57 1.46
CA ASN A 297 -5.36 1.81 0.73
C ASN A 297 -4.48 2.88 1.35
N GLY A 298 -3.75 3.62 0.53
CA GLY A 298 -2.92 4.70 1.02
C GLY A 298 -2.43 5.62 -0.07
N VAL A 299 -1.78 6.67 0.39
CA VAL A 299 -1.13 7.66 -0.45
C VAL A 299 0.19 8.03 0.21
N VAL A 300 1.22 8.24 -0.59
CA VAL A 300 2.44 8.93 -0.18
C VAL A 300 2.43 10.30 -0.84
N VAL A 301 2.56 11.36 -0.05
CA VAL A 301 2.60 12.74 -0.54
C VAL A 301 3.98 13.30 -0.25
N LEU A 302 4.60 13.88 -1.27
CA LEU A 302 5.85 14.62 -1.18
C LEU A 302 5.57 16.09 -1.44
N SER A 303 5.98 16.94 -0.51
CA SER A 303 5.75 18.39 -0.59
C SER A 303 7.04 19.16 -0.34
N HIS A 304 7.12 20.39 -0.82
CA HIS A 304 8.19 21.34 -0.51
C HIS A 304 7.58 22.73 -0.32
N GLU A 305 7.93 23.39 0.78
CA GLU A 305 7.31 24.64 1.21
C GLU A 305 5.78 24.46 1.33
N ASN A 306 4.99 25.21 0.55
CA ASN A 306 3.53 25.09 0.48
C ASN A 306 3.01 24.39 -0.78
N LYS A 307 3.87 23.65 -1.49
CA LYS A 307 3.49 22.93 -2.72
C LYS A 307 3.65 21.41 -2.59
N ILE A 308 2.70 20.68 -3.14
CA ILE A 308 2.80 19.24 -3.40
C ILE A 308 3.64 19.05 -4.66
N LEU A 309 4.74 18.30 -4.53
CA LEU A 309 5.65 17.96 -5.62
C LEU A 309 5.26 16.66 -6.31
N ASP A 310 4.86 15.64 -5.53
CA ASP A 310 4.57 14.30 -6.04
C ASP A 310 3.56 13.58 -5.15
N VAL A 311 2.78 12.69 -5.76
CA VAL A 311 1.75 11.89 -5.09
C VAL A 311 1.76 10.48 -5.64
N ALA A 312 1.93 9.50 -4.77
CA ALA A 312 1.84 8.08 -5.11
C ALA A 312 0.65 7.44 -4.38
N GLU A 313 -0.47 7.27 -5.08
CA GLU A 313 -1.63 6.51 -4.59
C GLU A 313 -1.46 5.02 -4.84
N TYR A 314 -1.95 4.21 -3.89
CA TYR A 314 -1.86 2.77 -3.97
C TYR A 314 -3.00 2.08 -3.23
N GLN A 315 -3.36 0.90 -3.72
CA GLN A 315 -4.44 0.06 -3.20
C GLN A 315 -3.98 -1.39 -3.19
N ASP A 316 -4.39 -2.12 -2.17
CA ASP A 316 -4.19 -3.56 -1.97
C ASP A 316 -2.76 -4.06 -2.23
N VAL A 317 -1.76 -3.26 -1.86
CA VAL A 317 -0.35 -3.66 -1.99
C VAL A 317 -0.10 -4.85 -1.07
N ILE A 318 0.37 -5.95 -1.64
CA ILE A 318 0.64 -7.16 -0.89
C ILE A 318 1.67 -6.86 0.20
N ASN A 319 1.34 -7.27 1.43
CA ASN A 319 2.22 -7.18 2.58
C ASN A 319 3.62 -7.75 2.25
N GLY A 320 4.67 -6.97 2.45
CA GLY A 320 6.05 -7.34 2.09
C GLY A 320 6.47 -6.97 0.67
N TYR A 321 5.56 -6.59 -0.23
CA TYR A 321 5.91 -6.02 -1.53
C TYR A 321 6.16 -4.52 -1.43
N ALA A 322 7.24 -4.05 -2.04
CA ALA A 322 7.46 -2.64 -2.28
C ALA A 322 6.77 -2.21 -3.57
N ARG A 323 6.40 -0.93 -3.64
CA ARG A 323 6.04 -0.23 -4.87
C ARG A 323 7.30 0.47 -5.36
N ILE A 324 7.72 0.17 -6.58
CA ILE A 324 8.88 0.79 -7.23
C ILE A 324 8.42 1.55 -8.48
N LEU A 325 9.10 2.66 -8.75
CA LEU A 325 8.94 3.39 -9.99
C LEU A 325 9.98 2.91 -11.01
N VAL A 326 9.51 2.39 -12.15
CA VAL A 326 10.34 1.93 -13.27
C VAL A 326 9.78 2.53 -14.55
N ASP A 327 10.61 3.22 -15.33
CA ASP A 327 10.20 3.92 -16.57
C ASP A 327 8.95 4.81 -16.36
N ASP A 328 8.94 5.57 -15.25
CA ASP A 328 7.84 6.44 -14.81
C ASP A 328 6.50 5.73 -14.53
N LYS A 329 6.53 4.41 -14.37
CA LYS A 329 5.37 3.57 -14.05
C LYS A 329 5.55 2.87 -12.72
N TRP A 330 4.49 2.88 -11.91
CA TRP A 330 4.46 2.14 -10.66
C TRP A 330 4.23 0.65 -10.91
N THR A 331 5.04 -0.17 -10.25
CA THR A 331 4.88 -1.62 -10.21
C THR A 331 5.25 -2.16 -8.83
N GLU A 332 4.87 -3.40 -8.55
CA GLU A 332 5.23 -4.08 -7.32
C GLU A 332 6.51 -4.90 -7.51
N ALA A 333 7.31 -4.98 -6.45
CA ALA A 333 8.54 -5.76 -6.40
C ALA A 333 8.73 -6.39 -5.01
N ILE A 334 9.22 -7.62 -4.99
CA ILE A 334 9.58 -8.34 -3.75
C ILE A 334 10.94 -7.87 -3.25
N SER A 335 11.87 -7.69 -4.19
CA SER A 335 13.22 -7.24 -3.91
C SER A 335 13.23 -5.73 -3.72
N ILE A 336 13.77 -5.31 -2.59
CA ILE A 336 13.83 -3.91 -2.18
C ILE A 336 15.26 -3.37 -2.31
N SER A 337 15.40 -2.07 -2.54
CA SER A 337 16.70 -1.40 -2.59
C SER A 337 16.73 -0.02 -1.90
N PRO A 338 16.21 0.16 -0.67
CA PRO A 338 16.11 1.49 -0.05
C PRO A 338 17.44 2.25 -0.04
N GLY A 339 17.46 3.42 -0.67
CA GLY A 339 18.63 4.30 -0.75
C GLY A 339 19.55 3.97 -1.93
N TYR A 340 19.18 3.04 -2.80
CA TYR A 340 19.95 2.56 -3.93
C TYR A 340 19.07 2.40 -5.18
N PRO A 341 19.65 2.36 -6.39
CA PRO A 341 18.86 2.18 -7.61
C PRO A 341 18.05 0.88 -7.62
N ASN A 342 16.82 0.93 -8.14
CA ASN A 342 15.86 -0.19 -8.28
C ASN A 342 16.30 -1.26 -9.32
N ASN A 343 17.52 -1.78 -9.20
CA ASN A 343 18.10 -2.80 -10.07
C ASN A 343 18.98 -3.79 -9.27
N ASN A 344 19.44 -4.86 -9.92
CA ASN A 344 20.29 -5.89 -9.30
C ASN A 344 21.51 -5.32 -8.53
N ALA A 345 22.14 -4.25 -9.04
CA ALA A 345 23.29 -3.64 -8.39
C ALA A 345 22.89 -2.94 -7.09
N GLY A 346 21.82 -2.13 -7.10
CA GLY A 346 21.33 -1.45 -5.90
C GLY A 346 20.79 -2.42 -4.85
N ILE A 347 20.08 -3.48 -5.25
CA ILE A 347 19.64 -4.54 -4.32
C ILE A 347 20.85 -5.23 -3.66
N SER A 348 21.90 -5.50 -4.43
CA SER A 348 23.12 -6.14 -3.92
C SER A 348 23.87 -5.22 -2.95
N GLU A 349 23.89 -3.92 -3.22
CA GLU A 349 24.50 -2.92 -2.35
C GLU A 349 23.71 -2.73 -1.05
N PHE A 350 22.37 -2.58 -1.15
CA PHE A 350 21.47 -2.56 0.00
C PHE A 350 21.65 -3.80 0.87
N SER A 351 21.59 -4.99 0.26
CA SER A 351 21.72 -6.27 0.96
C SER A 351 23.04 -6.39 1.72
N ARG A 352 24.16 -5.96 1.13
CA ARG A 352 25.48 -6.00 1.76
C ARG A 352 25.57 -5.11 2.98
N ASN A 353 24.96 -3.92 2.91
CA ASN A 353 25.09 -2.89 3.93
C ASN A 353 24.03 -3.04 5.05
N HIS A 354 22.84 -3.54 4.72
CA HIS A 354 21.68 -3.54 5.64
C HIS A 354 21.15 -4.93 5.97
N MET A 355 21.52 -5.96 5.19
CA MET A 355 21.13 -7.35 5.42
C MET A 355 22.34 -8.32 5.45
N PRO A 356 23.46 -7.98 6.14
CA PRO A 356 24.61 -8.87 6.17
C PRO A 356 24.26 -10.18 6.86
N ASN A 357 24.96 -11.26 6.49
CA ASN A 357 24.82 -12.55 7.16
C ASN A 357 25.40 -12.47 8.58
N LYS A 358 24.53 -12.21 9.56
CA LYS A 358 24.88 -12.02 10.97
C LYS A 358 25.44 -13.31 11.60
N SER A 359 26.28 -13.19 12.62
CA SER A 359 26.69 -14.35 13.42
C SER A 359 25.51 -14.83 14.26
N GLY A 360 25.27 -16.15 14.30
CA GLY A 360 24.16 -16.74 15.03
C GLY A 360 23.45 -17.84 14.22
N LEU A 361 22.24 -18.19 14.65
CA LEU A 361 21.34 -19.05 13.87
C LEU A 361 20.58 -18.19 12.87
N LEU A 362 20.62 -18.56 11.59
CA LEU A 362 19.98 -17.82 10.50
C LEU A 362 18.99 -18.73 9.76
N ILE A 363 17.93 -18.14 9.19
CA ILE A 363 17.13 -18.77 8.13
C ILE A 363 17.97 -18.73 6.85
N ASN A 364 18.43 -19.87 6.37
CA ASN A 364 19.39 -19.96 5.26
C ASN A 364 18.74 -20.12 3.89
N GLU A 365 17.71 -20.96 3.78
CA GLU A 365 17.08 -21.29 2.51
C GLU A 365 15.65 -21.78 2.76
N VAL A 366 14.71 -21.38 1.89
CA VAL A 366 13.29 -21.71 2.05
C VAL A 366 12.74 -22.20 0.72
N MET A 367 12.01 -23.31 0.74
CA MET A 367 11.28 -23.83 -0.41
C MET A 367 9.81 -24.00 -0.02
N SER A 368 8.92 -23.27 -0.70
CA SER A 368 7.47 -23.28 -0.46
C SER A 368 6.68 -24.12 -1.46
N ARG A 369 7.32 -24.65 -2.51
CA ARG A 369 6.67 -25.45 -3.56
C ARG A 369 7.54 -26.64 -3.97
N ASN A 370 7.60 -27.66 -3.11
CA ASN A 370 8.49 -28.80 -3.31
C ASN A 370 7.82 -30.05 -3.90
N THR A 371 8.22 -30.47 -5.10
CA THR A 371 7.74 -31.71 -5.73
C THR A 371 8.79 -32.81 -5.84
N LYS A 372 10.08 -32.53 -5.60
CA LYS A 372 11.16 -33.50 -5.83
C LYS A 372 12.21 -33.65 -4.73
N PHE A 373 12.42 -32.64 -3.89
CA PHE A 373 13.50 -32.64 -2.92
C PHE A 373 13.13 -33.34 -1.61
N LEU A 374 14.11 -34.00 -1.00
CA LEU A 374 14.00 -34.62 0.32
C LEU A 374 12.80 -35.58 0.46
N PRO A 375 12.56 -36.52 -0.49
CA PRO A 375 11.42 -37.43 -0.40
C PRO A 375 11.54 -38.36 0.82
N HIS A 376 10.48 -38.44 1.63
CA HIS A 376 10.40 -39.32 2.79
C HIS A 376 8.94 -39.66 3.11
N ASN A 377 8.68 -40.43 4.17
CA ASN A 377 7.31 -40.83 4.56
C ASN A 377 6.48 -41.43 3.40
N GLY A 378 7.09 -42.34 2.63
CA GLY A 378 6.45 -42.95 1.46
C GLY A 378 6.57 -42.11 0.18
N ALA A 379 7.75 -41.54 -0.07
CA ALA A 379 8.07 -40.70 -1.23
C ALA A 379 7.32 -39.35 -1.31
N ASN A 380 6.72 -38.92 -0.20
CA ASN A 380 6.15 -37.58 -0.10
C ASN A 380 7.26 -36.52 -0.04
N THR A 381 7.02 -35.41 -0.71
CA THR A 381 7.82 -34.18 -0.61
C THR A 381 7.02 -33.13 0.16
N TYR A 382 7.74 -32.24 0.82
CA TYR A 382 7.16 -31.22 1.68
C TYR A 382 7.98 -29.94 1.55
N ASP A 383 7.34 -28.82 1.81
CA ASP A 383 8.01 -27.53 1.95
C ASP A 383 8.98 -27.58 3.12
N TRP A 384 10.06 -26.83 3.02
CA TRP A 384 11.12 -26.90 4.01
C TRP A 384 11.81 -25.56 4.22
N ILE A 385 12.34 -25.43 5.43
CA ILE A 385 13.08 -24.27 5.90
C ILE A 385 14.42 -24.79 6.40
N GLU A 386 15.50 -24.26 5.85
CA GLU A 386 16.84 -24.56 6.31
C GLU A 386 17.36 -23.47 7.22
N LEU A 387 17.97 -23.88 8.32
CA LEU A 387 18.66 -23.02 9.27
C LEU A 387 20.17 -23.28 9.20
N LEU A 388 20.97 -22.21 9.30
CA LEU A 388 22.44 -22.28 9.34
C LEU A 388 22.94 -21.75 10.69
N ASN A 389 23.82 -22.50 11.35
CA ASN A 389 24.66 -21.94 12.40
C ASN A 389 25.83 -21.18 11.77
N ASN A 390 25.67 -19.86 11.58
CA ASN A 390 26.68 -18.95 11.05
C ASN A 390 27.60 -18.37 12.15
N SER A 391 27.60 -18.96 13.34
CA SER A 391 28.48 -18.56 14.45
C SER A 391 29.72 -19.45 14.57
N ASN A 392 30.63 -19.10 15.48
CA ASN A 392 31.77 -19.93 15.86
C ASN A 392 31.51 -20.78 17.12
N GLN A 393 30.26 -20.84 17.59
CA GLN A 393 29.85 -21.60 18.78
C GLN A 393 28.80 -22.64 18.43
N THR A 394 28.71 -23.70 19.22
CA THR A 394 27.61 -24.65 19.14
C THR A 394 26.32 -23.99 19.63
N ILE A 395 25.24 -24.15 18.87
CA ILE A 395 23.92 -23.58 19.19
C ILE A 395 22.96 -24.69 19.60
N ASP A 396 22.32 -24.55 20.76
CA ASP A 396 21.16 -25.38 21.13
C ASP A 396 19.90 -24.80 20.48
N LEU A 397 19.39 -25.51 19.47
CA LEU A 397 18.21 -25.08 18.72
C LEU A 397 16.97 -24.92 19.62
N SER A 398 16.86 -25.66 20.73
CA SER A 398 15.69 -25.58 21.62
C SER A 398 15.53 -24.25 22.36
N THR A 399 16.49 -23.34 22.22
CA THR A 399 16.40 -21.95 22.71
C THR A 399 15.70 -21.02 21.72
N TYR A 400 15.40 -21.49 20.52
CA TYR A 400 14.77 -20.72 19.46
C TYR A 400 13.33 -21.19 19.17
N THR A 401 12.52 -20.26 18.67
CA THR A 401 11.22 -20.53 18.07
C THR A 401 11.19 -20.00 16.64
N ILE A 402 10.39 -20.63 15.79
CA ILE A 402 10.12 -20.16 14.43
C ILE A 402 8.60 -20.06 14.23
N THR A 403 8.18 -19.04 13.49
CA THR A 403 6.76 -18.76 13.25
C THR A 403 6.57 -18.09 11.90
N THR A 404 5.33 -18.12 11.40
CA THR A 404 4.89 -17.30 10.26
C THR A 404 4.11 -16.05 10.68
N SER A 405 3.96 -15.81 11.99
CA SER A 405 3.15 -14.70 12.51
C SER A 405 3.83 -14.01 13.68
N LEU A 406 4.01 -12.69 13.57
CA LEU A 406 4.49 -11.83 14.67
C LEU A 406 3.53 -11.81 15.86
N ASN A 407 2.25 -12.15 15.66
CA ASN A 407 1.27 -12.25 16.74
C ASN A 407 1.38 -13.57 17.52
N ASP A 408 2.19 -14.52 17.03
CA ASP A 408 2.47 -15.80 17.67
C ASP A 408 3.97 -16.13 17.61
N PRO A 409 4.83 -15.39 18.33
CA PRO A 409 6.29 -15.55 18.28
C PRO A 409 6.78 -16.90 18.84
N GLN A 410 5.94 -17.62 19.59
CA GLN A 410 6.29 -18.90 20.22
C GLN A 410 5.68 -20.12 19.52
N ARG A 411 5.11 -19.93 18.32
CA ARG A 411 4.34 -20.95 17.57
C ARG A 411 4.99 -22.34 17.52
N PHE A 412 6.26 -22.41 17.14
CA PHE A 412 6.99 -23.67 17.04
C PHE A 412 8.36 -23.55 17.70
N ARG A 413 8.54 -24.23 18.84
CA ARG A 413 9.84 -24.38 19.48
C ARG A 413 10.68 -25.40 18.71
N LEU A 414 11.89 -25.02 18.32
CA LEU A 414 12.80 -25.92 17.62
C LEU A 414 13.21 -27.10 18.53
N PRO A 415 13.57 -28.26 17.95
CA PRO A 415 13.94 -29.46 18.71
C PRO A 415 15.26 -29.26 19.47
N GLN A 416 15.46 -30.03 20.54
CA GLN A 416 16.71 -30.05 21.30
C GLN A 416 17.82 -30.73 20.50
N ILE A 417 18.56 -29.93 19.73
CA ILE A 417 19.66 -30.34 18.86
C ILE A 417 20.81 -29.36 19.06
N GLN A 418 22.02 -29.90 19.22
CA GLN A 418 23.26 -29.12 19.32
C GLN A 418 23.87 -28.96 17.92
N LEU A 419 23.63 -27.82 17.28
CA LEU A 419 24.09 -27.53 15.92
C LEU A 419 25.50 -26.92 15.98
N GLN A 420 26.51 -27.61 15.42
CA GLN A 420 27.90 -27.13 15.43
C GLN A 420 28.10 -25.95 14.47
N PRO A 421 29.18 -25.16 14.60
CA PRO A 421 29.54 -24.11 13.66
C PRO A 421 29.52 -24.58 12.20
N GLY A 422 28.86 -23.83 11.32
CA GLY A 422 28.75 -24.12 9.90
C GLY A 422 27.82 -25.29 9.53
N GLN A 423 27.14 -25.90 10.50
CA GLN A 423 26.15 -26.94 10.22
C GLN A 423 24.79 -26.36 9.87
N TYR A 424 24.06 -27.13 9.07
CA TYR A 424 22.71 -26.85 8.60
C TYR A 424 21.70 -27.74 9.33
N PHE A 425 20.48 -27.22 9.52
CA PHE A 425 19.34 -27.96 10.03
C PHE A 425 18.13 -27.74 9.14
N ILE A 426 17.53 -28.81 8.63
CA ILE A 426 16.34 -28.75 7.78
C ILE A 426 15.10 -29.04 8.62
N LEU A 427 14.20 -28.06 8.67
CA LEU A 427 12.86 -28.16 9.25
C LEU A 427 11.83 -28.36 8.13
N ILE A 428 11.07 -29.44 8.21
CA ILE A 428 10.00 -29.72 7.26
C ILE A 428 8.72 -28.98 7.68
N ALA A 429 8.16 -28.13 6.83
CA ALA A 429 6.96 -27.36 7.10
C ALA A 429 5.70 -28.10 6.62
N SER A 430 5.42 -29.28 7.20
CA SER A 430 4.27 -30.10 6.78
C SER A 430 2.94 -29.74 7.44
N GLY A 431 2.96 -29.01 8.56
CA GLY A 431 1.78 -28.83 9.43
C GLY A 431 1.50 -30.02 10.36
N GLU A 432 2.30 -31.08 10.28
CA GLU A 432 2.01 -32.39 10.89
C GLU A 432 3.24 -32.91 11.66
N PRO A 433 3.46 -32.47 12.92
CA PRO A 433 4.66 -32.81 13.69
C PRO A 433 4.85 -34.30 13.96
N ASN A 434 3.76 -35.06 13.99
CA ASN A 434 3.73 -36.52 14.16
C ASN A 434 4.41 -37.28 13.02
N LEU A 435 4.63 -36.64 11.86
CA LEU A 435 5.40 -37.20 10.74
C LEU A 435 6.92 -37.15 10.96
N SER A 436 7.37 -36.56 12.08
CA SER A 436 8.79 -36.48 12.42
C SER A 436 9.47 -37.84 12.51
N THR A 437 10.65 -37.92 11.91
CA THR A 437 11.54 -39.09 11.95
C THR A 437 12.82 -38.76 12.75
N GLN A 438 13.80 -39.67 12.77
CA GLN A 438 15.11 -39.36 13.31
C GLN A 438 15.84 -38.29 12.49
N THR A 439 15.69 -38.34 11.15
CA THR A 439 16.36 -37.45 10.21
C THR A 439 15.64 -36.13 10.02
N TYR A 440 14.32 -36.17 9.75
CA TYR A 440 13.53 -34.98 9.44
C TYR A 440 12.58 -34.65 10.58
N LYS A 441 12.59 -33.38 11.00
CA LYS A 441 11.67 -32.85 12.01
C LYS A 441 10.62 -32.01 11.32
N HIS A 442 9.37 -32.21 11.71
CA HIS A 442 8.22 -31.56 11.09
C HIS A 442 7.66 -30.46 12.00
N ALA A 443 7.40 -29.29 11.43
CA ALA A 443 6.74 -28.17 12.08
C ALA A 443 5.23 -28.38 12.15
N ASN A 444 4.57 -27.65 13.06
CA ASN A 444 3.12 -27.60 13.20
C ASN A 444 2.46 -26.56 12.27
N PHE A 445 3.18 -26.14 11.22
CA PHE A 445 2.69 -25.22 10.21
C PHE A 445 3.23 -25.57 8.82
N LYS A 446 2.55 -25.04 7.80
CA LYS A 446 2.99 -25.03 6.40
C LYS A 446 3.47 -23.63 6.02
N VAL A 447 4.27 -23.56 4.97
CA VAL A 447 4.69 -22.30 4.34
C VAL A 447 3.81 -22.07 3.12
N SER A 448 3.26 -20.86 2.97
CA SER A 448 2.43 -20.48 1.82
C SER A 448 3.29 -19.93 0.67
N ASP A 449 2.70 -19.73 -0.51
CA ASP A 449 3.40 -19.16 -1.67
C ASP A 449 3.93 -17.73 -1.41
N ILE A 450 3.18 -16.94 -0.64
CA ILE A 450 3.56 -15.63 -0.13
C ILE A 450 3.49 -15.72 1.39
N GLU A 451 4.61 -15.56 2.08
CA GLU A 451 4.69 -15.78 3.52
C GLU A 451 5.88 -15.07 4.14
N SER A 452 5.81 -14.83 5.44
CA SER A 452 6.95 -14.38 6.23
C SER A 452 7.39 -15.47 7.17
N LEU A 453 8.70 -15.62 7.37
CA LEU A 453 9.26 -16.46 8.43
C LEU A 453 10.04 -15.59 9.41
N TYR A 454 9.84 -15.87 10.69
CA TYR A 454 10.48 -15.15 11.79
C TYR A 454 11.12 -16.15 12.74
N LEU A 455 12.40 -15.94 13.03
CA LEU A 455 13.18 -16.71 13.99
C LEU A 455 13.38 -15.88 15.24
N PHE A 456 12.94 -16.41 16.39
CA PHE A 456 13.05 -15.75 17.68
C PHE A 456 13.97 -16.54 18.62
N LYS A 457 14.63 -15.82 19.53
CA LYS A 457 15.27 -16.39 20.72
C LYS A 457 14.92 -15.51 21.90
N ASP A 458 14.40 -16.11 22.97
CA ASP A 458 13.95 -15.41 24.17
C ASP A 458 13.02 -14.21 23.85
N ASN A 459 12.07 -14.41 22.92
CA ASN A 459 11.14 -13.40 22.37
C ASN A 459 11.79 -12.22 21.62
N THR A 460 13.10 -12.24 21.40
CA THR A 460 13.77 -11.25 20.54
C THR A 460 13.84 -11.78 19.12
N LEU A 461 13.45 -10.97 18.13
CA LEU A 461 13.56 -11.31 16.71
C LEU A 461 15.04 -11.40 16.34
N MET A 462 15.50 -12.59 15.96
CA MET A 462 16.88 -12.86 15.59
C MET A 462 17.07 -12.71 14.08
N ASP A 463 16.11 -13.19 13.30
CA ASP A 463 16.18 -13.21 11.85
C ASP A 463 14.78 -13.29 11.22
N SER A 464 14.64 -12.83 9.98
CA SER A 464 13.40 -12.91 9.23
C SER A 464 13.64 -13.00 7.73
N VAL A 465 12.65 -13.53 7.01
CA VAL A 465 12.61 -13.48 5.55
C VAL A 465 11.16 -13.35 5.09
N PHE A 466 10.93 -12.48 4.12
CA PHE A 466 9.71 -12.46 3.32
C PHE A 466 9.95 -13.26 2.04
N ILE A 467 9.06 -14.20 1.74
CA ILE A 467 9.13 -15.02 0.53
C ILE A 467 7.88 -14.77 -0.33
N ALA A 468 8.10 -14.75 -1.64
CA ALA A 468 7.06 -14.68 -2.64
C ALA A 468 7.63 -15.06 -4.01
N ASP A 469 6.76 -15.44 -4.95
CA ASP A 469 7.08 -15.77 -6.34
C ASP A 469 8.24 -16.78 -6.50
N ILE A 470 8.34 -17.75 -5.58
CA ILE A 470 9.29 -18.86 -5.69
C ILE A 470 8.74 -19.89 -6.68
N PRO A 471 9.44 -20.19 -7.79
CA PRO A 471 9.00 -21.24 -8.72
C PRO A 471 8.91 -22.62 -8.05
N VAL A 472 8.12 -23.51 -8.65
CA VAL A 472 8.10 -24.93 -8.26
C VAL A 472 9.53 -25.49 -8.31
N ASP A 473 9.91 -26.21 -7.26
CA ASP A 473 11.24 -26.79 -7.06
C ASP A 473 12.41 -25.78 -7.05
N ALA A 474 12.14 -24.48 -6.94
CA ALA A 474 13.13 -23.47 -6.61
C ALA A 474 13.06 -23.15 -5.11
N SER A 475 14.05 -22.42 -4.63
CA SER A 475 14.09 -21.95 -3.24
C SER A 475 14.52 -20.48 -3.20
N TYR A 476 14.32 -19.84 -2.05
CA TYR A 476 14.81 -18.51 -1.77
C TYR A 476 15.87 -18.60 -0.69
N GLY A 477 17.12 -18.35 -1.07
CA GLY A 477 18.31 -18.67 -0.28
C GLY A 477 19.16 -17.45 0.00
N ARG A 478 19.87 -17.47 1.14
CA ARG A 478 20.87 -16.47 1.49
C ARG A 478 22.00 -16.45 0.46
N MET A 479 22.42 -15.24 0.12
CA MET A 479 23.50 -14.97 -0.81
C MET A 479 24.79 -14.66 -0.04
N ALA A 480 25.96 -14.90 -0.64
CA ALA A 480 27.25 -14.80 0.05
C ALA A 480 27.55 -13.37 0.54
N GLU A 481 27.11 -12.38 -0.21
CA GLU A 481 27.27 -10.95 0.05
C GLU A 481 26.22 -10.36 0.99
N GLY A 482 25.23 -11.15 1.45
CA GLY A 482 24.12 -10.70 2.31
C GLY A 482 22.77 -10.73 1.60
N GLY A 483 21.67 -10.66 2.35
CA GLY A 483 20.30 -10.78 1.81
C GLY A 483 20.00 -12.13 1.15
N PHE A 484 18.92 -12.18 0.36
CA PHE A 484 18.39 -13.40 -0.26
C PHE A 484 18.30 -13.31 -1.79
N GLY A 485 18.20 -14.46 -2.46
CA GLY A 485 18.02 -14.57 -3.90
C GLY A 485 17.31 -15.87 -4.29
N TYR A 486 16.74 -15.89 -5.50
CA TYR A 486 16.04 -17.04 -6.06
C TYR A 486 17.02 -18.07 -6.59
N MET A 487 16.97 -19.27 -6.03
CA MET A 487 17.84 -20.39 -6.36
C MET A 487 17.08 -21.38 -7.24
N THR A 488 17.45 -21.46 -8.53
CA THR A 488 16.90 -22.47 -9.46
C THR A 488 17.54 -23.85 -9.28
N SER A 489 18.59 -23.94 -8.46
CA SER A 489 19.25 -25.17 -8.04
C SER A 489 19.37 -25.19 -6.50
N PRO A 490 18.29 -25.56 -5.78
CA PRO A 490 18.25 -25.60 -4.33
C PRO A 490 19.36 -26.45 -3.70
N THR A 491 19.82 -26.08 -2.50
CA THR A 491 21.04 -26.61 -1.87
C THR A 491 20.85 -27.24 -0.47
N PRO A 492 19.79 -28.02 -0.21
CA PRO A 492 19.49 -28.50 1.13
C PRO A 492 20.67 -29.31 1.74
N GLY A 493 21.08 -28.89 2.93
CA GLY A 493 22.16 -29.45 3.75
C GLY A 493 23.56 -28.96 3.39
N THR A 494 23.68 -28.01 2.45
CA THR A 494 24.97 -27.57 1.91
C THR A 494 25.01 -26.05 1.70
N LYS A 495 26.19 -25.51 1.38
CA LYS A 495 26.35 -24.08 1.14
C LYS A 495 25.64 -23.66 -0.15
N ASN A 496 24.79 -22.64 -0.05
CA ASN A 496 24.14 -21.99 -1.19
C ASN A 496 25.14 -21.54 -2.26
N GLN A 497 24.78 -21.75 -3.53
CA GLN A 497 25.56 -21.33 -4.69
C GLN A 497 24.67 -20.76 -5.78
N GLY A 498 25.10 -19.67 -6.40
CA GLY A 498 24.34 -19.00 -7.46
C GLY A 498 23.15 -18.22 -6.92
N GLY A 499 22.11 -18.13 -7.73
CA GLY A 499 20.88 -17.38 -7.45
C GLY A 499 20.81 -16.03 -8.15
N VAL A 500 19.59 -15.52 -8.31
CA VAL A 500 19.30 -14.20 -8.90
C VAL A 500 18.51 -13.34 -7.93
N ARG A 501 18.72 -12.02 -7.96
CA ARG A 501 18.13 -11.09 -6.98
C ARG A 501 16.73 -10.62 -7.33
N GLN A 502 16.34 -10.74 -8.60
CA GLN A 502 15.08 -10.18 -9.09
C GLN A 502 14.32 -11.22 -9.89
N VAL A 503 13.00 -11.11 -9.80
CA VAL A 503 12.05 -11.67 -10.74
C VAL A 503 11.69 -10.58 -11.73
N SER A 504 11.60 -10.90 -13.01
CA SER A 504 11.07 -10.00 -14.03
C SER A 504 9.61 -9.64 -13.70
N ILE A 505 9.25 -8.38 -13.91
CA ILE A 505 7.89 -7.91 -13.67
C ILE A 505 6.95 -8.53 -14.71
N SER A 506 5.86 -9.13 -14.24
CA SER A 506 4.84 -9.73 -15.12
C SER A 506 4.22 -8.67 -16.04
N PRO A 507 4.06 -8.96 -17.35
CA PRO A 507 3.28 -8.08 -18.21
C PRO A 507 1.83 -7.98 -17.73
N LYS A 508 1.19 -6.84 -17.94
CA LYS A 508 -0.21 -6.63 -17.58
C LYS A 508 -1.06 -6.37 -18.84
N PRO A 509 -2.15 -7.12 -19.06
CA PRO A 509 -3.03 -6.85 -20.18
C PRO A 509 -3.83 -5.57 -19.90
N LEU A 510 -3.88 -4.67 -20.89
CA LEU A 510 -4.68 -3.44 -20.81
C LEU A 510 -6.18 -3.71 -21.00
N LEU A 511 -6.51 -4.78 -21.75
CA LEU A 511 -7.87 -5.27 -21.91
C LEU A 511 -8.07 -6.49 -20.99
N ALA A 512 -9.06 -6.43 -20.10
CA ALA A 512 -9.38 -7.53 -19.19
C ALA A 512 -9.74 -8.82 -19.96
N SER A 513 -9.35 -9.99 -19.46
CA SER A 513 -9.83 -11.26 -20.01
C SER A 513 -11.34 -11.39 -19.77
N GLY A 514 -12.06 -12.10 -20.62
CA GLY A 514 -13.51 -12.19 -20.49
C GLY A 514 -14.29 -12.55 -21.74
N VAL A 515 -15.61 -12.41 -21.60
CA VAL A 515 -16.61 -12.67 -22.62
C VAL A 515 -16.97 -11.36 -23.32
N TYR A 516 -16.83 -11.35 -24.64
CA TYR A 516 -17.09 -10.22 -25.50
C TYR A 516 -18.11 -10.63 -26.57
N ASN A 517 -19.34 -10.15 -26.43
CA ASN A 517 -20.40 -10.35 -27.42
C ASN A 517 -20.53 -9.09 -28.29
N GLN A 518 -20.86 -9.28 -29.57
CA GLN A 518 -21.04 -8.20 -30.55
C GLN A 518 -19.75 -7.37 -30.78
N ALA A 519 -18.59 -8.01 -30.73
CA ALA A 519 -17.31 -7.39 -31.02
C ALA A 519 -16.75 -7.93 -32.35
N ASP A 520 -16.54 -7.07 -33.35
CA ASP A 520 -15.95 -7.49 -34.64
C ASP A 520 -14.52 -8.01 -34.46
N SER A 521 -13.75 -7.34 -33.59
CA SER A 521 -12.44 -7.79 -33.13
C SER A 521 -12.10 -7.10 -31.81
N LEU A 522 -11.17 -7.67 -31.05
CA LEU A 522 -10.54 -7.07 -29.88
C LEU A 522 -9.09 -6.69 -30.18
N LEU A 523 -8.57 -5.73 -29.44
CA LEU A 523 -7.17 -5.35 -29.49
C LEU A 523 -6.50 -5.76 -28.17
N PHE A 524 -5.60 -6.74 -28.25
CA PHE A 524 -4.81 -7.19 -27.11
C PHE A 524 -3.54 -6.35 -27.00
N GLU A 525 -3.38 -5.71 -25.85
CA GLU A 525 -2.22 -4.90 -25.54
C GLU A 525 -1.65 -5.27 -24.18
N LEU A 526 -0.32 -5.32 -24.08
CA LEU A 526 0.42 -5.52 -22.86
C LEU A 526 1.15 -4.24 -22.45
N GLU A 527 0.98 -3.86 -21.18
CA GLU A 527 1.96 -3.07 -20.47
C GLU A 527 3.13 -3.96 -20.06
N THR A 528 4.34 -3.57 -20.46
CA THR A 528 5.57 -4.35 -20.28
C THR A 528 6.66 -3.49 -19.65
N PHE A 529 7.46 -4.08 -18.75
CA PHE A 529 8.63 -3.44 -18.12
C PHE A 529 9.95 -4.06 -18.61
N GLY A 530 9.87 -4.93 -19.62
CA GLY A 530 10.99 -5.66 -20.20
C GLY A 530 10.55 -6.45 -21.44
N PRO A 531 11.45 -7.26 -22.05
CA PRO A 531 11.10 -8.08 -23.21
C PRO A 531 10.02 -9.12 -22.86
N ALA A 532 8.81 -8.90 -23.37
CA ALA A 532 7.70 -9.84 -23.23
C ALA A 532 7.57 -10.79 -24.42
N TYR A 533 7.19 -12.03 -24.13
CA TYR A 533 6.95 -13.08 -25.11
C TYR A 533 5.58 -13.70 -24.88
N TYR A 534 4.91 -14.12 -25.96
CA TYR A 534 3.56 -14.67 -25.87
C TYR A 534 3.31 -15.82 -26.86
N THR A 535 2.29 -16.61 -26.54
CA THR A 535 1.75 -17.71 -27.34
C THR A 535 0.23 -17.58 -27.44
N THR A 536 -0.37 -18.19 -28.46
CA THR A 536 -1.82 -18.14 -28.72
C THR A 536 -2.42 -19.54 -28.89
N ASP A 537 -1.64 -20.59 -28.58
CA ASP A 537 -1.97 -21.99 -28.75
C ASP A 537 -2.03 -22.76 -27.42
N GLY A 538 -1.86 -22.05 -26.30
CA GLY A 538 -1.86 -22.62 -24.95
C GLY A 538 -0.48 -23.09 -24.46
N SER A 539 0.56 -23.10 -25.29
CA SER A 539 1.90 -23.49 -24.82
C SER A 539 2.51 -22.44 -23.89
N GLU A 540 3.43 -22.83 -23.02
CA GLU A 540 4.16 -21.84 -22.23
C GLU A 540 5.07 -20.96 -23.12
N PRO A 541 5.02 -19.63 -22.97
CA PRO A 541 5.90 -18.75 -23.72
C PRO A 541 7.35 -18.86 -23.26
N THR A 542 8.28 -18.87 -24.22
CA THR A 542 9.72 -18.89 -23.99
C THR A 542 10.37 -17.77 -24.82
N MET A 543 11.69 -17.58 -24.68
CA MET A 543 12.44 -16.65 -25.55
C MET A 543 12.37 -17.01 -27.06
N ARG A 544 11.94 -18.24 -27.41
CA ARG A 544 11.72 -18.66 -28.80
C ARG A 544 10.31 -18.37 -29.30
N SER A 545 9.38 -18.00 -28.40
CA SER A 545 8.01 -17.62 -28.73
C SER A 545 7.98 -16.23 -29.38
N ARG A 546 6.79 -15.76 -29.77
CA ARG A 546 6.66 -14.45 -30.41
C ARG A 546 6.97 -13.36 -29.40
N ARG A 547 7.92 -12.48 -29.73
CA ARG A 547 8.18 -11.28 -28.93
C ARG A 547 7.06 -10.28 -29.13
N TYR A 548 6.52 -9.74 -28.04
CA TYR A 548 5.52 -8.67 -28.09
C TYR A 548 6.18 -7.37 -28.59
N GLN A 549 5.60 -6.76 -29.61
CA GLN A 549 6.11 -5.53 -30.26
C GLN A 549 5.04 -4.44 -30.39
N GLY A 550 3.84 -4.69 -29.88
CA GLY A 550 2.70 -3.80 -30.01
C GLY A 550 1.37 -4.57 -30.07
N PRO A 551 0.27 -3.84 -30.26
CA PRO A 551 -1.08 -4.41 -30.21
C PRO A 551 -1.30 -5.60 -31.16
N VAL A 552 -2.05 -6.61 -30.69
CA VAL A 552 -2.40 -7.82 -31.46
C VAL A 552 -3.91 -7.88 -31.65
N GLN A 553 -4.38 -7.97 -32.89
CA GLN A 553 -5.81 -8.09 -33.20
C GLN A 553 -6.30 -9.52 -32.95
N LEU A 554 -7.44 -9.65 -32.27
CA LEU A 554 -8.15 -10.91 -32.01
C LEU A 554 -9.53 -10.86 -32.68
N ASP A 555 -9.76 -11.68 -33.69
CA ASP A 555 -11.02 -11.74 -34.45
C ASP A 555 -11.90 -12.96 -34.07
N LYS A 556 -11.41 -13.79 -33.14
CA LYS A 556 -12.09 -14.99 -32.64
C LYS A 556 -11.63 -15.33 -31.23
N THR A 557 -12.37 -16.23 -30.58
CA THR A 557 -12.01 -16.77 -29.27
C THR A 557 -10.55 -17.21 -29.24
N SER A 558 -9.80 -16.66 -28.30
CA SER A 558 -8.35 -16.79 -28.20
C SER A 558 -7.90 -16.87 -26.75
N VAL A 559 -6.91 -17.72 -26.49
CA VAL A 559 -6.18 -17.74 -25.21
C VAL A 559 -4.79 -17.21 -25.48
N ILE A 560 -4.34 -16.26 -24.67
CA ILE A 560 -2.99 -15.71 -24.76
C ILE A 560 -2.26 -16.01 -23.46
N ARG A 561 -1.10 -16.67 -23.58
CA ARG A 561 -0.15 -16.82 -22.47
C ARG A 561 1.04 -15.92 -22.71
N TYR A 562 1.50 -15.21 -21.68
CA TYR A 562 2.57 -14.21 -21.82
C TYR A 562 3.46 -14.13 -20.59
N VAL A 563 4.72 -13.76 -20.81
CA VAL A 563 5.79 -13.74 -19.78
C VAL A 563 6.82 -12.67 -20.11
N THR A 564 7.45 -12.07 -19.10
CA THR A 564 8.67 -11.25 -19.26
C THR A 564 9.89 -12.11 -19.00
N ILE A 565 10.85 -12.08 -19.92
CA ILE A 565 12.13 -12.78 -19.78
C ILE A 565 13.27 -11.79 -20.03
N GLU A 566 14.07 -11.56 -18.98
CA GLU A 566 15.26 -10.72 -19.00
C GLU A 566 16.50 -11.53 -18.62
N GLU A 567 17.67 -11.09 -19.09
CA GLU A 567 18.93 -11.65 -18.62
C GLU A 567 19.15 -11.31 -17.15
N GLU A 568 19.85 -12.19 -16.42
CA GLU A 568 20.20 -12.02 -14.99
C GLU A 568 19.03 -11.89 -14.00
N LYS A 569 17.80 -12.15 -14.44
CA LYS A 569 16.60 -12.23 -13.61
C LYS A 569 15.93 -13.58 -13.76
N LEU A 570 15.17 -13.97 -12.75
CA LEU A 570 14.21 -15.06 -12.90
C LEU A 570 13.05 -14.56 -13.79
N SER A 571 12.55 -15.39 -14.70
CA SER A 571 11.39 -15.01 -15.53
C SER A 571 10.18 -14.68 -14.65
N SER A 572 9.32 -13.80 -15.15
CA SER A 572 8.04 -13.55 -14.47
C SER A 572 7.20 -14.82 -14.42
N VAL A 573 6.16 -14.83 -13.57
CA VAL A 573 5.12 -15.86 -13.70
C VAL A 573 4.49 -15.79 -15.09
N VAL A 574 4.11 -16.95 -15.64
CA VAL A 574 3.38 -17.02 -16.90
C VAL A 574 1.93 -16.63 -16.62
N MET A 575 1.50 -15.54 -17.23
CA MET A 575 0.12 -15.08 -17.13
C MET A 575 -0.72 -15.67 -18.26
N THR A 576 -2.00 -15.93 -18.00
CA THR A 576 -2.96 -16.43 -18.99
C THR A 576 -4.17 -15.50 -19.07
N SER A 577 -4.67 -15.24 -20.27
CA SER A 577 -5.91 -14.49 -20.48
C SER A 577 -6.72 -15.09 -21.61
N SER A 578 -7.96 -15.45 -21.30
CA SER A 578 -8.94 -15.95 -22.28
C SER A 578 -9.86 -14.82 -22.76
N TYR A 579 -9.97 -14.67 -24.07
CA TYR A 579 -10.90 -13.75 -24.72
C TYR A 579 -11.92 -14.57 -25.49
N ILE A 580 -13.16 -14.64 -24.99
CA ILE A 580 -14.26 -15.41 -25.57
C ILE A 580 -15.07 -14.48 -26.45
N ILE A 581 -14.96 -14.60 -27.78
CA ILE A 581 -15.47 -13.61 -28.73
C ILE A 581 -16.64 -14.19 -29.53
N ASN A 582 -17.81 -13.57 -29.39
CA ASN A 582 -19.03 -13.89 -30.16
C ASN A 582 -19.48 -15.36 -30.07
N GLU A 583 -19.12 -16.08 -29.01
CA GLU A 583 -19.65 -17.43 -28.75
C GLU A 583 -21.13 -17.37 -28.30
N ASN A 584 -21.61 -16.21 -27.85
CA ASN A 584 -23.02 -15.93 -27.52
C ASN A 584 -23.66 -16.95 -26.55
N HIS A 585 -22.92 -17.39 -25.54
CA HIS A 585 -23.42 -18.30 -24.51
C HIS A 585 -24.32 -17.57 -23.50
N THR A 586 -25.22 -18.33 -22.86
CA THR A 586 -26.11 -17.82 -21.78
C THR A 586 -25.79 -18.40 -20.41
N LEU A 587 -24.74 -19.22 -20.32
CA LEU A 587 -24.28 -19.89 -19.09
C LEU A 587 -22.91 -19.32 -18.67
N PRO A 588 -22.50 -19.46 -17.41
CA PRO A 588 -21.12 -19.18 -17.01
C PRO A 588 -20.11 -19.93 -17.88
N VAL A 589 -18.96 -19.32 -18.16
CA VAL A 589 -17.89 -19.93 -18.98
C VAL A 589 -16.67 -20.24 -18.13
N LEU A 590 -16.28 -21.52 -18.15
CA LEU A 590 -15.00 -21.98 -17.63
C LEU A 590 -14.03 -22.20 -18.81
N SER A 591 -12.98 -21.37 -18.90
CA SER A 591 -11.85 -21.59 -19.79
C SER A 591 -10.78 -22.41 -19.09
N MET A 592 -10.32 -23.49 -19.73
CA MET A 592 -9.21 -24.32 -19.23
C MET A 592 -8.09 -24.32 -20.27
N THR A 593 -6.90 -23.90 -19.86
CA THR A 593 -5.72 -23.79 -20.71
C THR A 593 -4.64 -24.76 -20.25
N LEU A 594 -4.05 -25.50 -21.20
CA LEU A 594 -2.94 -26.41 -20.97
C LEU A 594 -1.92 -26.27 -22.10
N ASP A 595 -0.68 -26.68 -21.84
CA ASP A 595 0.28 -26.90 -22.91
C ASP A 595 -0.26 -27.99 -23.88
N PRO A 596 -0.21 -27.77 -25.21
CA PRO A 596 -0.68 -28.76 -26.18
C PRO A 596 -0.02 -30.14 -26.05
N ALA A 597 1.23 -30.23 -25.61
CA ALA A 597 1.91 -31.50 -25.37
C ALA A 597 1.31 -32.21 -24.16
N ASP A 598 1.04 -31.49 -23.08
CA ASP A 598 0.43 -32.03 -21.87
C ASP A 598 -1.01 -32.46 -22.12
N PHE A 599 -1.79 -31.66 -22.85
CA PHE A 599 -3.14 -32.06 -23.26
C PHE A 599 -3.13 -33.32 -24.13
N ARG A 600 -2.17 -33.45 -25.05
CA ARG A 600 -1.99 -34.70 -25.83
C ARG A 600 -1.64 -35.86 -24.92
N ASN A 601 -0.66 -35.72 -24.03
CA ASN A 601 -0.27 -36.80 -23.12
C ASN A 601 -1.44 -37.25 -22.24
N LEU A 602 -2.17 -36.28 -21.68
CA LEU A 602 -3.36 -36.48 -20.86
C LEU A 602 -4.45 -37.27 -21.62
N THR A 603 -4.62 -37.02 -22.92
CA THR A 603 -5.66 -37.65 -23.75
C THR A 603 -5.24 -38.94 -24.45
N THR A 604 -3.96 -39.15 -24.72
CA THR A 604 -3.46 -40.34 -25.44
C THR A 604 -3.07 -41.48 -24.51
N ASP A 605 -2.65 -41.18 -23.28
CA ASP A 605 -2.18 -42.19 -22.33
C ASP A 605 -3.26 -42.53 -21.28
N VAL A 606 -4.46 -42.87 -21.78
CA VAL A 606 -5.68 -43.13 -20.99
C VAL A 606 -5.55 -44.25 -19.94
N TRP A 607 -4.45 -45.01 -20.00
CA TRP A 607 -4.14 -46.09 -19.05
C TRP A 607 -3.32 -45.60 -17.86
N THR A 608 -2.70 -44.42 -17.95
CA THR A 608 -1.91 -43.86 -16.85
C THR A 608 -2.82 -43.02 -15.96
N VAL A 609 -3.53 -43.74 -15.09
CA VAL A 609 -4.44 -43.14 -14.10
C VAL A 609 -3.62 -42.40 -13.04
N GLY A 610 -4.05 -41.18 -12.72
CA GLY A 610 -3.46 -40.42 -11.62
C GLY A 610 -2.43 -39.38 -12.04
N ILE A 611 -2.09 -39.25 -13.33
CA ILE A 611 -1.22 -38.15 -13.79
C ILE A 611 -2.01 -36.85 -13.77
N GLU A 612 -1.39 -35.81 -13.22
CA GLU A 612 -1.86 -34.44 -13.21
C GLU A 612 -0.87 -33.58 -13.99
N TYR A 613 -1.38 -32.74 -14.89
CA TYR A 613 -0.58 -31.82 -15.69
C TYR A 613 -0.88 -30.37 -15.29
N PRO A 614 0.10 -29.45 -15.36
CA PRO A 614 -0.15 -28.05 -15.09
C PRO A 614 -1.12 -27.46 -16.12
N GLY A 615 -2.02 -26.62 -15.64
CA GLY A 615 -2.95 -25.86 -16.45
C GLY A 615 -3.41 -24.60 -15.74
N HIS A 616 -4.29 -23.85 -16.39
CA HIS A 616 -4.85 -22.62 -15.86
C HIS A 616 -6.36 -22.60 -16.10
N ALA A 617 -7.12 -22.15 -15.10
CA ALA A 617 -8.58 -22.08 -15.16
C ALA A 617 -9.07 -20.64 -14.94
N GLU A 618 -9.93 -20.16 -15.84
CA GLU A 618 -10.61 -18.86 -15.71
C GLU A 618 -12.14 -19.09 -15.77
N LEU A 619 -12.88 -18.60 -14.77
CA LEU A 619 -14.35 -18.65 -14.72
C LEU A 619 -14.92 -17.23 -14.87
N TYR A 620 -15.87 -17.09 -15.79
CA TYR A 620 -16.61 -15.86 -16.07
C TYR A 620 -18.11 -16.07 -15.78
N GLU A 621 -18.65 -15.37 -14.78
CA GLU A 621 -20.04 -15.51 -14.33
C GLU A 621 -20.61 -14.16 -13.90
N ASP A 622 -21.58 -13.60 -14.63
CA ASP A 622 -22.38 -12.43 -14.23
C ASP A 622 -21.59 -11.25 -13.63
N GLY A 623 -20.46 -10.89 -14.26
CA GLY A 623 -19.57 -9.80 -13.80
C GLY A 623 -18.59 -10.20 -12.69
N SER A 624 -18.67 -11.44 -12.20
CA SER A 624 -17.67 -12.07 -11.35
C SER A 624 -16.61 -12.78 -12.19
N PHE A 625 -15.39 -12.77 -11.69
CA PHE A 625 -14.22 -13.38 -12.32
C PHE A 625 -13.42 -14.18 -11.29
N PHE A 626 -12.98 -15.36 -11.70
CA PHE A 626 -12.06 -16.20 -10.94
C PHE A 626 -10.98 -16.73 -11.87
N SER A 627 -9.73 -16.74 -11.41
CA SER A 627 -8.59 -17.28 -12.14
C SER A 627 -7.62 -17.97 -11.19
N ILE A 628 -7.11 -19.14 -11.59
CA ILE A 628 -6.16 -19.92 -10.79
C ILE A 628 -5.28 -20.82 -11.67
N ASP A 629 -4.02 -20.97 -11.29
CA ASP A 629 -3.21 -22.10 -11.77
C ASP A 629 -3.67 -23.39 -11.10
N ALA A 630 -3.83 -24.45 -11.87
CA ALA A 630 -4.37 -25.71 -11.39
C ALA A 630 -3.63 -26.91 -11.94
N GLY A 631 -3.63 -27.99 -11.19
CA GLY A 631 -3.36 -29.32 -11.74
C GLY A 631 -4.62 -29.84 -12.43
N ILE A 632 -4.47 -30.31 -13.66
CA ILE A 632 -5.53 -30.87 -14.47
C ILE A 632 -5.29 -32.35 -14.66
N ARG A 633 -6.27 -33.14 -14.23
CA ARG A 633 -6.28 -34.59 -14.34
C ARG A 633 -7.60 -35.07 -14.92
N LEU A 634 -7.53 -36.00 -15.86
CA LEU A 634 -8.70 -36.73 -16.34
C LEU A 634 -9.10 -37.82 -15.34
N PHE A 635 -10.37 -37.80 -14.97
CA PHE A 635 -10.99 -38.86 -14.18
C PHE A 635 -11.85 -39.74 -15.09
N GLY A 636 -11.52 -41.03 -15.18
CA GLY A 636 -12.32 -42.04 -15.91
C GLY A 636 -11.47 -42.89 -16.87
N GLY A 637 -11.75 -44.19 -16.94
CA GLY A 637 -10.96 -45.16 -17.72
C GLY A 637 -11.41 -45.38 -19.18
N SER A 638 -12.39 -44.63 -19.67
CA SER A 638 -12.81 -44.63 -21.09
C SER A 638 -13.92 -43.59 -21.30
N ALA A 639 -13.65 -42.54 -22.08
CA ALA A 639 -14.75 -41.86 -22.78
C ALA A 639 -15.10 -42.74 -23.98
N ARG A 640 -16.33 -43.28 -24.02
CA ARG A 640 -16.85 -43.90 -25.26
C ARG A 640 -17.07 -42.75 -26.25
N GLY A 641 -16.16 -42.63 -27.21
CA GLY A 641 -16.38 -41.85 -28.43
C GLY A 641 -17.47 -42.44 -29.30
#